data_AF-A0A9P1FH54-F1
#
_entry.id   AF-A0A9P1FH54-F1
#
_cell.length_a   1.000
_cell.length_b   1.000
_cell.length_c   1.000
_cell.angle_alpha   90.00
_cell.angle_beta   90.00
_cell.angle_gamma   90.00
#
_symmetry.space_group_name_H-M   'P 1'
#
loop_
_entity.id
_entity.type
_entity.pdbx_description
1 polymer ?
#
loop_
_entity_poly.entity_id
_entity_poly.type
_entity_poly.pdbx_seq_one_letter_code
_entity_poly.pdbx_strand_id
1 'polypeptide(L)'
;MDEVDEDQTNESWASKCGHLKTSVETDEDGDMTLKASKKPKGCDDDFFSLWGTGSIVSGTPSNSEPATRKRNKHDPVPDGAEPKAASKKAKAQKGHGPIGLGVPAPSSDGSSSAGAPNQLSTSWMFGTKLTAKSGRSKNFEHSKDFDATEKAISQVEGLKAHIGNPAQFLSLSYAKAQAVLDKIGARNTDPLQKIYREASQTPDGSHGLELLKRTVSAHRQAQAIVDFVAALHDAEASAATLEDAVAEVRNQGISLPDCVNHLSYARKCKELAKNENWADYFDSLSKENLGKLFGSEDAPELLDFQASSIKTVLSSLLMAEVKVDCKMDGTELSEEDIQKAKDAEIFRLAKTVHLCLQGFCSTVHPLWKDQQVVAQLGDDICRLIKLTDAVMKDKGAKTWAAQEIEELKGLRSALLSNRKGPLHETLTLFPVGIYIQKTVDSLCISFAHDQGLQSELTHLVELVESLNTTFTGDGLVKEKVVGDAKDLDIQIPSQAKLVEIVSKFGLIVVTGSKRFQEEQEANMTKVNCKLDEFVAALEQAMTFRFAHKYGEKLIPILEELVKVGGPNKSDAAKIASLQSILDALKLPAAFNPLAKTQLAKVLGEARLPYVEGIMGDNVAFYATLKSSLPLVVQLLENPRELGPSQLMNEHLVELLQILAKTSALDNVIKLCPKLHIVLKNLKMRLLTSAKLVIANHCSSFTGFLTEFASVGKPEAILKEDFVGKVSTEGDGEDSTMCHAAFGKIFKLYFADQPARDQTMNVHSGDASFPLTCAAVCGGAGILPFAKDIVKLAFLIEENNAKKSSMASVLSKKNSAASEQDMETVKLRHLTTAISMQVAKAFESLKTACACIETVDGASGNGSKVLAGFREVLSSHLTKLTFLVNAELSECQQHVGSLIQAVLVEHKLGESLSRRRLTRG
;
A
#
# COMPACT_ATOMS: atom_id res chain seq x y z
N MET A 1 -5.96 -8.48 -34.26
CA MET A 1 -5.07 -9.59 -33.85
C MET A 1 -3.86 -8.96 -33.22
N ASP A 2 -3.30 -9.66 -32.24
CA ASP A 2 -2.18 -9.30 -31.38
C ASP A 2 -2.54 -8.25 -30.32
N GLU A 3 -2.71 -8.77 -29.10
CA GLU A 3 -2.79 -8.04 -27.84
C GLU A 3 -1.41 -7.47 -27.50
N VAL A 4 -1.38 -6.36 -26.74
CA VAL A 4 -0.14 -5.75 -26.25
C VAL A 4 -0.20 -5.76 -24.72
N ASP A 5 0.67 -6.55 -24.10
CA ASP A 5 0.81 -6.61 -22.64
C ASP A 5 1.45 -5.33 -22.09
N GLU A 6 0.79 -4.68 -21.14
CA GLU A 6 1.35 -3.60 -20.32
C GLU A 6 1.99 -4.17 -19.05
N ASP A 7 3.27 -4.59 -19.11
CA ASP A 7 3.98 -5.00 -17.89
C ASP A 7 5.53 -4.83 -17.97
N GLN A 8 6.01 -3.60 -18.22
CA GLN A 8 7.46 -3.27 -18.23
C GLN A 8 7.80 -1.90 -17.63
N THR A 9 7.56 -1.67 -16.34
CA THR A 9 8.09 -0.47 -15.63
C THR A 9 8.69 -0.69 -14.23
N ASN A 10 8.69 -1.90 -13.66
CA ASN A 10 9.05 -2.10 -12.23
C ASN A 10 10.44 -2.70 -11.90
N GLU A 11 11.28 -3.07 -12.87
CA GLU A 11 12.55 -3.77 -12.58
C GLU A 11 13.76 -2.87 -12.21
N SER A 12 13.65 -1.54 -12.26
CA SER A 12 14.81 -0.64 -12.12
C SER A 12 15.44 -0.58 -10.71
N TRP A 13 14.67 -0.88 -9.65
CA TRP A 13 15.13 -0.70 -8.26
C TRP A 13 15.81 -1.93 -7.63
N ALA A 14 15.59 -3.14 -8.13
CA ALA A 14 16.15 -4.37 -7.54
C ALA A 14 17.67 -4.55 -7.75
N SER A 15 18.26 -3.84 -8.72
CA SER A 15 19.63 -4.12 -9.20
C SER A 15 20.77 -3.56 -8.34
N LYS A 16 20.51 -2.63 -7.40
CA LYS A 16 21.57 -1.85 -6.71
C LYS A 16 22.01 -2.33 -5.32
N CYS A 17 21.43 -3.39 -4.75
CA CYS A 17 21.83 -3.91 -3.43
C CYS A 17 22.61 -5.24 -3.46
N GLY A 18 23.05 -5.70 -4.63
CA GLY A 18 23.57 -7.06 -4.83
C GLY A 18 25.09 -7.20 -5.00
N HIS A 19 25.94 -6.68 -4.10
CA HIS A 19 27.40 -6.97 -4.12
C HIS A 19 28.06 -7.06 -2.74
N LEU A 20 27.86 -8.19 -2.04
CA LEU A 20 28.79 -8.70 -1.03
C LEU A 20 28.85 -10.23 -1.16
N LYS A 21 29.96 -10.76 -1.69
CA LYS A 21 30.14 -12.20 -1.89
C LYS A 21 30.43 -12.90 -0.57
N THR A 22 29.49 -13.69 -0.09
CA THR A 22 29.77 -14.86 0.77
C THR A 22 29.32 -16.11 0.03
N SER A 23 30.26 -16.99 -0.30
CA SER A 23 30.02 -18.25 -1.00
C SER A 23 29.22 -19.21 -0.13
N VAL A 24 28.11 -19.73 -0.67
CA VAL A 24 27.35 -20.86 -0.11
C VAL A 24 27.06 -21.83 -1.26
N GLU A 25 27.43 -23.09 -1.08
CA GLU A 25 27.09 -24.18 -2.00
C GLU A 25 25.65 -24.64 -1.70
N THR A 26 24.88 -24.96 -2.74
CA THR A 26 23.50 -25.45 -2.67
C THR A 26 23.44 -26.94 -3.00
N ASP A 27 22.92 -27.75 -2.07
CA ASP A 27 22.50 -29.14 -2.36
C ASP A 27 21.04 -29.17 -2.86
N GLU A 28 20.67 -30.20 -3.61
CA GLU A 28 19.52 -30.20 -4.55
C GLU A 28 18.09 -30.33 -3.95
N ASP A 29 17.93 -30.45 -2.63
CA ASP A 29 16.60 -30.55 -1.98
C ASP A 29 16.24 -29.25 -1.24
N GLY A 30 15.46 -28.38 -1.92
CA GLY A 30 15.10 -27.04 -1.46
C GLY A 30 14.08 -26.97 -0.33
N ASP A 31 14.47 -27.33 0.90
CA ASP A 31 13.67 -27.13 2.11
C ASP A 31 14.48 -26.44 3.24
N MET A 32 14.26 -25.14 3.44
CA MET A 32 14.85 -24.38 4.55
C MET A 32 14.16 -24.69 5.89
N THR A 33 14.40 -25.87 6.43
CA THR A 33 14.12 -26.14 7.85
C THR A 33 15.17 -25.45 8.73
N LEU A 34 14.87 -24.21 9.13
CA LEU A 34 15.54 -23.56 10.27
C LEU A 34 15.41 -24.49 11.48
N LYS A 35 16.51 -25.18 11.83
CA LYS A 35 16.64 -25.85 13.13
C LYS A 35 16.61 -24.79 14.21
N ALA A 36 15.42 -24.51 14.70
CA ALA A 36 15.23 -23.79 15.95
C ALA A 36 16.09 -24.47 17.01
N SER A 37 17.14 -23.77 17.45
CA SER A 37 17.75 -24.09 18.73
C SER A 37 16.63 -24.06 19.76
N LYS A 38 16.50 -25.12 20.57
CA LYS A 38 15.55 -25.11 21.68
C LYS A 38 15.86 -23.89 22.53
N LYS A 39 14.97 -22.88 22.51
CA LYS A 39 14.99 -21.79 23.50
C LYS A 39 15.12 -22.46 24.88
N PRO A 40 16.16 -22.18 25.68
CA PRO A 40 16.05 -22.43 27.11
C PRO A 40 14.83 -21.63 27.59
N LYS A 41 13.92 -22.31 28.29
CA LYS A 41 12.66 -21.71 28.71
C LYS A 41 12.95 -20.83 29.93
N GLY A 42 12.94 -19.52 29.74
CA GLY A 42 13.28 -18.51 30.75
C GLY A 42 14.74 -18.06 30.67
N CYS A 43 14.95 -16.84 30.18
CA CYS A 43 16.25 -16.12 30.19
C CYS A 43 16.07 -14.62 30.53
N ASP A 44 14.91 -14.24 31.07
CA ASP A 44 14.50 -12.83 31.28
C ASP A 44 14.89 -12.29 32.68
N ASP A 45 15.64 -13.09 33.47
CA ASP A 45 15.97 -12.81 34.87
C ASP A 45 17.48 -12.87 35.19
N ASP A 46 18.34 -12.61 34.20
CA ASP A 46 19.80 -12.47 34.42
C ASP A 46 20.16 -11.33 35.40
N PHE A 47 19.27 -10.36 35.59
CA PHE A 47 19.44 -9.29 36.60
C PHE A 47 19.20 -9.80 38.03
N PHE A 48 18.20 -10.67 38.22
CA PHE A 48 17.94 -11.30 39.53
C PHE A 48 18.90 -12.47 39.80
N SER A 49 19.48 -13.08 38.76
CA SER A 49 20.48 -14.13 38.94
C SER A 49 21.81 -13.59 39.48
N LEU A 50 22.25 -12.42 39.01
CA LEU A 50 23.47 -11.76 39.52
C LEU A 50 23.35 -11.38 41.01
N TRP A 51 22.16 -10.96 41.44
CA TRP A 51 21.87 -10.47 42.79
C TRP A 51 21.10 -11.47 43.66
N GLY A 52 21.06 -12.75 43.24
CA GLY A 52 20.26 -13.77 43.93
C GLY A 52 20.58 -15.25 43.64
N THR A 53 21.15 -15.62 42.50
CA THR A 53 21.38 -17.05 42.16
C THR A 53 22.78 -17.42 41.66
N GLY A 54 23.74 -16.49 41.71
CA GLY A 54 25.17 -16.74 41.46
C GLY A 54 25.90 -17.35 42.66
N SER A 55 26.51 -18.54 42.48
CA SER A 55 27.24 -19.25 43.54
C SER A 55 28.59 -18.60 43.90
N ILE A 56 28.60 -17.71 44.89
CA ILE A 56 29.82 -17.14 45.49
C ILE A 56 30.48 -18.15 46.46
N VAL A 57 31.04 -19.26 45.96
CA VAL A 57 32.11 -20.05 46.63
C VAL A 57 32.96 -20.81 45.61
N SER A 58 34.11 -20.23 45.21
CA SER A 58 35.35 -20.98 44.93
C SER A 58 36.57 -20.04 44.81
N GLY A 59 36.75 -19.16 45.80
CA GLY A 59 37.91 -18.26 45.90
C GLY A 59 38.61 -18.40 47.25
N THR A 60 39.51 -19.38 47.38
CA THR A 60 40.31 -19.58 48.60
C THR A 60 41.39 -18.49 48.72
N PRO A 61 41.55 -17.80 49.86
CA PRO A 61 42.53 -16.73 50.01
C PRO A 61 43.90 -17.21 50.52
N SER A 62 44.91 -16.35 50.36
CA SER A 62 46.33 -16.50 50.78
C SER A 62 47.17 -17.51 49.95
N ASN A 63 48.46 -17.29 49.68
CA ASN A 63 49.44 -16.60 50.52
C ASN A 63 50.44 -15.70 49.75
N SER A 64 51.03 -14.75 50.48
CA SER A 64 52.06 -13.81 50.02
C SER A 64 53.49 -14.35 50.11
N GLU A 65 54.39 -13.92 49.22
CA GLU A 65 55.66 -13.24 49.59
C GLU A 65 56.43 -12.64 48.37
N PRO A 66 57.36 -11.66 48.54
CA PRO A 66 57.90 -10.84 47.45
C PRO A 66 59.42 -10.95 47.19
N ALA A 67 59.83 -10.90 45.91
CA ALA A 67 61.19 -10.58 45.40
C ALA A 67 61.18 -10.60 43.85
N THR A 68 62.01 -9.92 43.05
CA THR A 68 62.95 -8.79 43.19
C THR A 68 63.21 -8.18 41.78
N ARG A 69 63.78 -6.96 41.73
CA ARG A 69 64.24 -6.24 40.51
C ARG A 69 65.08 -7.07 39.50
N LYS A 70 64.92 -6.79 38.20
CA LYS A 70 66.05 -6.49 37.27
C LYS A 70 65.60 -5.63 36.06
N ARG A 71 66.57 -5.16 35.26
CA ARG A 71 66.56 -3.86 34.52
C ARG A 71 66.80 -4.04 33.00
N ASN A 72 66.16 -3.18 32.18
CA ASN A 72 66.53 -2.75 30.80
C ASN A 72 66.56 -3.85 29.68
N LYS A 73 66.45 -3.58 28.36
CA LYS A 73 66.69 -2.35 27.54
C LYS A 73 66.03 -2.45 26.12
N HIS A 74 65.64 -1.30 25.51
CA HIS A 74 65.46 -0.95 24.07
C HIS A 74 65.09 -1.98 22.95
N ASP A 75 63.96 -1.75 22.26
CA ASP A 75 63.78 -1.25 20.85
C ASP A 75 64.54 -1.87 19.62
N PRO A 76 64.03 -1.77 18.36
CA PRO A 76 62.74 -2.28 17.81
C PRO A 76 62.81 -2.85 16.32
N VAL A 77 61.64 -3.17 15.69
CA VAL A 77 61.35 -3.30 14.20
C VAL A 77 61.88 -4.58 13.45
N PRO A 78 61.34 -5.03 12.28
CA PRO A 78 59.97 -5.47 11.90
C PRO A 78 59.87 -6.90 11.26
N ASP A 79 58.68 -7.19 10.69
CA ASP A 79 58.36 -8.10 9.55
C ASP A 79 58.24 -9.63 9.70
N GLY A 80 57.12 -10.16 9.18
CA GLY A 80 57.20 -11.15 8.09
C GLY A 80 56.69 -12.59 8.29
N ALA A 81 55.46 -12.85 7.82
CA ALA A 81 54.99 -14.07 7.14
C ALA A 81 54.82 -15.45 7.85
N GLU A 82 53.66 -16.05 7.57
CA GLU A 82 53.29 -17.49 7.58
C GLU A 82 54.25 -18.38 6.74
N PRO A 83 54.35 -19.75 6.93
CA PRO A 83 53.20 -20.66 6.71
C PRO A 83 53.15 -22.11 7.32
N LYS A 84 51.92 -22.65 7.32
CA LYS A 84 51.44 -24.03 6.99
C LYS A 84 52.05 -25.34 7.60
N ALA A 85 51.15 -26.05 8.32
CA ALA A 85 50.57 -27.38 8.00
C ALA A 85 51.08 -28.72 8.61
N ALA A 86 50.08 -29.64 8.76
CA ALA A 86 50.13 -31.09 9.02
C ALA A 86 50.59 -31.55 10.43
N SER A 87 50.03 -32.58 11.09
CA SER A 87 48.99 -33.59 10.74
C SER A 87 48.13 -33.90 12.01
N LYS A 88 47.29 -34.94 12.20
CA LYS A 88 47.07 -36.28 11.58
C LYS A 88 45.63 -36.79 11.88
N LYS A 89 45.30 -38.05 11.54
CA LYS A 89 44.03 -38.75 11.89
C LYS A 89 44.30 -39.99 12.76
N ALA A 90 43.31 -40.42 13.55
CA ALA A 90 43.03 -41.85 13.82
C ALA A 90 41.54 -42.07 14.14
N LYS A 91 40.96 -43.20 13.70
CA LYS A 91 39.51 -43.55 13.80
C LYS A 91 39.35 -45.08 13.78
N ALA A 92 38.50 -45.64 14.65
CA ALA A 92 37.96 -47.02 14.59
C ALA A 92 36.54 -46.99 15.21
N GLN A 93 35.45 -47.53 14.67
CA GLN A 93 35.14 -48.91 14.17
C GLN A 93 35.10 -49.97 15.30
N LYS A 94 34.13 -50.90 15.41
CA LYS A 94 32.92 -51.23 14.59
C LYS A 94 32.01 -52.26 15.31
N GLY A 95 30.68 -52.25 15.05
CA GLY A 95 29.74 -53.41 15.12
C GLY A 95 29.45 -54.04 16.50
N HIS A 96 28.42 -54.86 16.72
CA HIS A 96 27.21 -55.26 15.95
C HIS A 96 26.09 -55.69 16.95
N GLY A 97 24.82 -55.79 16.51
CA GLY A 97 23.70 -56.39 17.27
C GLY A 97 23.70 -57.95 17.23
N PRO A 98 22.56 -58.68 17.42
CA PRO A 98 21.17 -58.25 17.15
C PRO A 98 20.00 -58.84 18.01
N ILE A 99 18.76 -58.36 17.75
CA ILE A 99 17.40 -59.02 17.80
C ILE A 99 16.91 -59.75 19.09
N GLY A 100 15.65 -59.49 19.50
CA GLY A 100 14.83 -60.49 20.25
C GLY A 100 13.61 -59.99 21.06
N LEU A 101 12.40 -60.13 20.48
CA LEU A 101 11.04 -59.84 21.03
C LEU A 101 10.69 -60.44 22.42
N GLY A 102 9.80 -59.78 23.20
CA GLY A 102 9.01 -60.44 24.27
C GLY A 102 8.39 -59.53 25.36
N VAL A 103 7.05 -59.53 25.48
CA VAL A 103 6.20 -58.90 26.53
C VAL A 103 5.43 -60.08 27.20
N PRO A 104 5.17 -60.18 28.53
CA PRO A 104 4.59 -59.14 29.41
C PRO A 104 5.10 -59.04 30.87
N ALA A 105 4.53 -58.08 31.62
CA ALA A 105 4.63 -57.97 33.09
C ALA A 105 3.74 -59.01 33.80
N PRO A 106 3.90 -59.27 35.12
CA PRO A 106 3.41 -58.34 36.14
C PRO A 106 4.30 -58.16 37.39
N SER A 107 3.84 -57.28 38.28
CA SER A 107 4.42 -56.85 39.57
C SER A 107 4.56 -57.92 40.65
N SER A 108 5.65 -57.88 41.45
CA SER A 108 5.64 -57.49 42.89
C SER A 108 7.00 -57.74 43.58
N ASP A 109 7.34 -56.91 44.56
CA ASP A 109 8.28 -57.08 45.70
C ASP A 109 9.70 -57.66 45.44
N GLY A 110 10.83 -57.08 45.86
CA GLY A 110 11.11 -56.10 46.91
C GLY A 110 12.42 -56.49 47.65
N SER A 111 13.29 -55.51 47.95
CA SER A 111 14.46 -55.59 48.87
C SER A 111 15.68 -56.46 48.43
N SER A 112 16.86 -55.94 48.05
CA SER A 112 17.88 -55.16 48.81
C SER A 112 18.75 -56.02 49.76
N SER A 113 20.06 -55.79 50.05
CA SER A 113 21.10 -54.81 49.66
C SER A 113 22.49 -55.19 50.24
N ALA A 114 23.61 -54.64 49.74
CA ALA A 114 24.83 -54.26 50.50
C ALA A 114 25.86 -53.55 49.58
N GLY A 115 26.70 -52.59 50.00
CA GLY A 115 26.80 -51.87 51.30
C GLY A 115 28.24 -51.33 51.56
N ALA A 116 28.39 -50.09 52.04
CA ALA A 116 29.66 -49.46 52.47
C ALA A 116 29.37 -48.26 53.42
N PRO A 117 30.28 -47.84 54.33
CA PRO A 117 29.96 -47.60 55.77
C PRO A 117 29.82 -46.11 56.19
N ASN A 118 29.03 -45.74 57.23
CA ASN A 118 29.25 -45.82 58.70
C ASN A 118 30.51 -45.07 59.21
N GLN A 119 30.56 -44.39 60.37
CA GLN A 119 29.80 -44.54 61.65
C GLN A 119 29.99 -43.27 62.52
N LEU A 120 29.01 -42.72 63.26
CA LEU A 120 28.70 -42.89 64.71
C LEU A 120 27.78 -41.71 65.14
N SER A 121 27.06 -41.66 66.28
CA SER A 121 26.33 -42.67 67.07
C SER A 121 25.77 -42.00 68.34
N THR A 122 24.44 -42.08 68.56
CA THR A 122 23.77 -42.42 69.84
C THR A 122 22.26 -42.26 69.62
N SER A 123 21.50 -43.34 69.43
CA SER A 123 20.86 -44.18 70.48
C SER A 123 19.53 -43.54 70.94
N TRP A 124 18.42 -44.25 71.20
CA TRP A 124 18.20 -45.64 71.60
C TRP A 124 17.01 -46.23 70.79
N MET A 125 16.93 -47.49 70.32
CA MET A 125 17.12 -48.80 70.97
C MET A 125 16.12 -49.17 72.08
N PHE A 126 15.00 -49.77 71.67
CA PHE A 126 14.46 -51.00 72.29
C PHE A 126 13.98 -51.93 71.15
N GLY A 127 14.12 -53.25 71.20
CA GLY A 127 14.57 -54.10 72.31
C GLY A 127 13.41 -54.86 72.95
N THR A 128 12.68 -55.67 72.19
CA THR A 128 11.75 -56.67 72.73
C THR A 128 12.51 -57.78 73.47
N LYS A 129 12.81 -57.57 74.75
CA LYS A 129 13.12 -58.67 75.67
C LYS A 129 11.83 -59.29 76.19
N LEU A 130 11.60 -60.53 75.75
CA LEU A 130 11.18 -61.70 76.52
C LEU A 130 10.06 -61.60 77.58
N THR A 131 9.26 -62.67 77.60
CA THR A 131 8.50 -63.22 78.74
C THR A 131 7.30 -62.45 79.32
N ALA A 132 6.15 -63.13 79.22
CA ALA A 132 5.06 -63.23 80.21
C ALA A 132 4.38 -61.95 80.77
N LYS A 133 3.15 -61.72 80.28
CA LYS A 133 1.94 -61.28 81.03
C LYS A 133 2.10 -60.29 82.20
N SER A 134 1.72 -59.04 81.95
CA SER A 134 0.93 -58.24 82.90
C SER A 134 0.08 -57.22 82.13
N GLY A 135 -1.20 -57.08 82.45
CA GLY A 135 -2.15 -56.24 81.69
C GLY A 135 -2.15 -54.78 82.17
N ARG A 136 -2.22 -53.81 81.24
CA ARG A 136 -2.38 -52.39 81.60
C ARG A 136 -3.03 -51.52 80.50
N SER A 137 -4.16 -50.89 80.88
CA SER A 137 -4.88 -49.68 80.40
C SER A 137 -4.86 -49.21 78.93
N LYS A 138 -5.99 -48.62 78.49
CA LYS A 138 -6.33 -48.19 77.11
C LYS A 138 -5.92 -46.75 76.70
N ASN A 139 -5.18 -46.00 77.52
CA ASN A 139 -5.10 -44.52 77.38
C ASN A 139 -3.95 -43.96 76.51
N PHE A 140 -3.50 -44.63 75.44
CA PHE A 140 -2.25 -44.26 74.73
C PHE A 140 -2.35 -43.94 73.22
N GLU A 141 -3.55 -43.76 72.64
CA GLU A 141 -3.67 -43.46 71.20
C GLU A 141 -3.18 -42.06 70.80
N HIS A 142 -3.31 -41.05 71.66
CA HIS A 142 -2.99 -39.65 71.32
C HIS A 142 -1.50 -39.39 71.02
N SER A 143 -0.56 -40.20 71.52
CA SER A 143 0.88 -39.92 71.43
C SER A 143 1.38 -39.73 69.98
N LYS A 144 0.87 -40.53 69.03
CA LYS A 144 1.37 -40.52 67.65
C LYS A 144 1.01 -39.26 66.87
N ASP A 145 -0.17 -38.69 67.15
CA ASP A 145 -0.60 -37.45 66.49
C ASP A 145 0.12 -36.23 67.06
N PHE A 146 0.51 -36.27 68.34
CA PHE A 146 1.35 -35.24 68.96
C PHE A 146 2.76 -35.26 68.33
N ASP A 147 3.41 -36.42 68.25
CA ASP A 147 4.71 -36.61 67.58
C ASP A 147 4.68 -36.13 66.11
N ALA A 148 3.61 -36.46 65.38
CA ALA A 148 3.44 -36.05 63.99
C ALA A 148 3.19 -34.54 63.83
N THR A 149 2.63 -33.89 64.84
CA THR A 149 2.39 -32.44 64.88
C THR A 149 3.67 -31.68 65.20
N GLU A 150 4.44 -32.13 66.20
CA GLU A 150 5.79 -31.62 66.48
C GLU A 150 6.70 -31.76 65.25
N LYS A 151 6.63 -32.88 64.54
CA LYS A 151 7.36 -33.08 63.28
C LYS A 151 6.89 -32.14 62.15
N ALA A 152 5.63 -31.70 62.15
CA ALA A 152 5.14 -30.70 61.20
C ALA A 152 5.60 -29.28 61.57
N ILE A 153 5.55 -28.92 62.87
CA ILE A 153 6.08 -27.65 63.38
C ILE A 153 7.59 -27.55 63.11
N SER A 154 8.35 -28.62 63.35
CA SER A 154 9.78 -28.70 63.03
C SER A 154 10.09 -28.50 61.53
N GLN A 155 9.19 -28.91 60.62
CA GLN A 155 9.33 -28.61 59.19
C GLN A 155 9.09 -27.11 58.89
N VAL A 156 8.21 -26.43 59.62
CA VAL A 156 8.03 -24.96 59.50
C VAL A 156 9.26 -24.21 60.03
N GLU A 157 9.81 -24.61 61.17
CA GLU A 157 11.08 -24.04 61.66
C GLU A 157 12.24 -24.30 60.69
N GLY A 158 12.26 -25.47 60.04
CA GLY A 158 13.19 -25.77 58.94
C GLY A 158 13.02 -24.82 57.75
N LEU A 159 11.79 -24.43 57.39
CA LEU A 159 11.55 -23.41 56.36
C LEU A 159 12.00 -22.01 56.81
N LYS A 160 11.71 -21.62 58.06
CA LYS A 160 12.15 -20.32 58.62
C LYS A 160 13.67 -20.19 58.58
N ALA A 161 14.41 -21.24 58.97
CA ALA A 161 15.86 -21.28 58.84
C ALA A 161 16.34 -21.24 57.37
N HIS A 162 15.60 -21.88 56.44
CA HIS A 162 15.90 -21.88 55.00
C HIS A 162 15.73 -20.48 54.39
N ILE A 163 14.65 -19.74 54.73
CA ILE A 163 14.41 -18.39 54.20
C ILE A 163 15.20 -17.28 54.91
N GLY A 164 15.59 -17.47 56.17
CA GLY A 164 16.46 -16.54 56.88
C GLY A 164 17.92 -16.59 56.44
N ASN A 165 18.31 -17.58 55.62
CA ASN A 165 19.67 -17.78 55.15
C ASN A 165 19.87 -17.13 53.76
N PRO A 166 20.75 -16.10 53.62
CA PRO A 166 21.02 -15.43 52.35
C PRO A 166 21.43 -16.36 51.20
N ALA A 167 22.09 -17.48 51.49
CA ALA A 167 22.57 -18.43 50.48
C ALA A 167 21.51 -19.46 50.07
N GLN A 168 20.36 -19.53 50.76
CA GLN A 168 19.37 -20.60 50.59
C GLN A 168 17.96 -20.11 50.26
N PHE A 169 17.56 -18.90 50.65
CA PHE A 169 16.16 -18.45 50.52
C PHE A 169 15.59 -18.58 49.09
N LEU A 170 16.36 -18.18 48.07
CA LEU A 170 15.96 -18.30 46.65
C LEU A 170 15.90 -19.75 46.12
N SER A 171 16.51 -20.72 46.80
CA SER A 171 16.38 -22.15 46.45
C SER A 171 15.12 -22.81 47.01
N LEU A 172 14.34 -22.10 47.84
CA LEU A 172 13.06 -22.61 48.34
C LEU A 172 12.00 -22.50 47.24
N SER A 173 11.55 -23.63 46.70
CA SER A 173 10.47 -23.67 45.71
C SER A 173 9.09 -23.55 46.37
N TYR A 174 8.15 -22.92 45.65
CA TYR A 174 6.75 -22.79 46.06
C TYR A 174 6.14 -24.14 46.46
N ALA A 175 6.36 -25.20 45.66
CA ALA A 175 5.86 -26.54 45.96
C ALA A 175 6.41 -27.12 47.28
N LYS A 176 7.67 -26.81 47.66
CA LYS A 176 8.24 -27.25 48.95
C LYS A 176 7.64 -26.46 50.11
N ALA A 177 7.40 -25.16 49.95
CA ALA A 177 6.72 -24.33 50.94
C ALA A 177 5.26 -24.79 51.15
N GLN A 178 4.51 -24.92 50.05
CA GLN A 178 3.11 -25.39 50.04
C GLN A 178 2.98 -26.78 50.69
N ALA A 179 3.84 -27.73 50.34
CA ALA A 179 3.80 -29.08 50.93
C ALA A 179 4.12 -29.14 52.43
N VAL A 180 4.66 -28.07 53.04
CA VAL A 180 4.80 -27.93 54.50
C VAL A 180 3.57 -27.23 55.08
N LEU A 181 3.06 -26.18 54.42
CA LEU A 181 1.79 -25.53 54.74
C LEU A 181 0.62 -26.53 54.80
N ASP A 182 0.49 -27.40 53.80
CA ASP A 182 -0.54 -28.44 53.75
C ASP A 182 -0.41 -29.44 54.91
N LYS A 183 0.82 -29.81 55.28
CA LYS A 183 1.08 -30.72 56.41
C LYS A 183 0.72 -30.10 57.76
N ILE A 184 1.08 -28.84 57.99
CA ILE A 184 0.72 -28.16 59.26
C ILE A 184 -0.77 -27.80 59.28
N GLY A 185 -1.36 -27.48 58.11
CA GLY A 185 -2.80 -27.29 57.93
C GLY A 185 -3.61 -28.55 58.26
N ALA A 186 -3.17 -29.71 57.77
CA ALA A 186 -3.76 -31.00 58.13
C ALA A 186 -3.71 -31.30 59.64
N ARG A 187 -2.70 -30.77 60.36
CA ARG A 187 -2.57 -30.83 61.82
C ARG A 187 -3.33 -29.73 62.58
N ASN A 188 -3.82 -28.71 61.88
CA ASN A 188 -4.57 -27.59 62.43
C ASN A 188 -6.10 -27.73 62.25
N THR A 189 -6.59 -28.93 61.92
CA THR A 189 -8.02 -29.21 61.68
C THR A 189 -8.82 -29.31 62.99
N ASP A 190 -10.11 -28.95 62.97
CA ASP A 190 -10.98 -28.96 64.16
C ASP A 190 -10.97 -30.27 64.96
N PRO A 191 -10.95 -31.48 64.36
CA PRO A 191 -10.86 -32.73 65.12
C PRO A 191 -9.56 -32.85 65.92
N LEU A 192 -8.43 -32.44 65.34
CA LEU A 192 -7.13 -32.46 66.04
C LEU A 192 -7.03 -31.33 67.07
N GLN A 193 -7.54 -30.13 66.75
CA GLN A 193 -7.65 -29.05 67.74
C GLN A 193 -8.49 -29.47 68.95
N LYS A 194 -9.60 -30.19 68.72
CA LYS A 194 -10.42 -30.76 69.79
C LYS A 194 -9.63 -31.76 70.62
N ILE A 195 -8.89 -32.68 70.00
CA ILE A 195 -8.01 -33.63 70.70
C ILE A 195 -6.96 -32.90 71.55
N TYR A 196 -6.33 -31.82 71.06
CA TYR A 196 -5.38 -31.03 71.84
C TYR A 196 -6.04 -30.32 73.03
N ARG A 197 -7.26 -29.81 72.86
CA ARG A 197 -8.07 -29.19 73.94
C ARG A 197 -8.52 -30.21 74.98
N GLU A 198 -8.91 -31.42 74.57
CA GLU A 198 -9.30 -32.52 75.47
C GLU A 198 -8.09 -33.06 76.25
N ALA A 199 -6.95 -33.25 75.58
CA ALA A 199 -5.69 -33.58 76.25
C ALA A 199 -5.28 -32.52 77.29
N SER A 200 -5.58 -31.24 77.04
CA SER A 200 -5.29 -30.15 77.99
C SER A 200 -6.16 -30.13 79.25
N GLN A 201 -7.19 -30.98 79.33
CA GLN A 201 -8.01 -31.17 80.54
C GLN A 201 -7.46 -32.26 81.48
N THR A 202 -6.38 -32.96 81.08
CA THR A 202 -5.70 -33.94 81.93
C THR A 202 -4.74 -33.25 82.92
N PRO A 203 -4.36 -33.90 84.04
CA PRO A 203 -3.49 -33.29 85.06
C PRO A 203 -2.11 -32.83 84.53
N ASP A 204 -1.58 -33.51 83.52
CA ASP A 204 -0.32 -33.17 82.84
C ASP A 204 -0.56 -32.37 81.53
N GLY A 205 -1.76 -31.81 81.36
CA GLY A 205 -2.31 -31.33 80.09
C GLY A 205 -1.73 -30.03 79.50
N SER A 206 -0.79 -29.36 80.17
CA SER A 206 -0.19 -28.10 79.69
C SER A 206 0.36 -28.22 78.26
N HIS A 207 0.96 -29.37 77.95
CA HIS A 207 1.54 -29.69 76.64
C HIS A 207 0.51 -29.65 75.50
N GLY A 208 -0.74 -30.09 75.71
CA GLY A 208 -1.77 -30.08 74.66
C GLY A 208 -2.17 -28.66 74.24
N LEU A 209 -2.32 -27.75 75.20
CA LEU A 209 -2.63 -26.34 74.93
C LEU A 209 -1.44 -25.60 74.31
N GLU A 210 -0.21 -25.92 74.73
CA GLU A 210 1.01 -25.39 74.13
C GLU A 210 1.17 -25.85 72.67
N LEU A 211 0.96 -27.15 72.40
CA LEU A 211 1.02 -27.71 71.06
C LEU A 211 -0.02 -27.07 70.15
N LEU A 212 -1.26 -26.88 70.60
CA LEU A 212 -2.30 -26.17 69.84
C LEU A 212 -1.85 -24.74 69.47
N LYS A 213 -1.30 -23.97 70.42
CA LYS A 213 -0.79 -22.61 70.14
C LYS A 213 0.34 -22.63 69.13
N ARG A 214 1.30 -23.56 69.27
CA ARG A 214 2.44 -23.72 68.36
C ARG A 214 2.00 -24.17 66.97
N THR A 215 1.01 -25.05 66.84
CA THR A 215 0.41 -25.47 65.56
C THR A 215 -0.26 -24.30 64.83
N VAL A 216 -1.08 -23.50 65.52
CA VAL A 216 -1.74 -22.33 64.92
C VAL A 216 -0.70 -21.27 64.48
N SER A 217 0.32 -21.03 65.32
CA SER A 217 1.42 -20.10 64.98
C SER A 217 2.24 -20.60 63.80
N ALA A 218 2.59 -21.89 63.77
CA ALA A 218 3.35 -22.51 62.68
C ALA A 218 2.55 -22.54 61.37
N HIS A 219 1.23 -22.69 61.42
CA HIS A 219 0.38 -22.61 60.24
C HIS A 219 0.37 -21.19 59.63
N ARG A 220 0.26 -20.13 60.45
CA ARG A 220 0.37 -18.73 59.98
C ARG A 220 1.77 -18.42 59.43
N GLN A 221 2.81 -18.85 60.12
CA GLN A 221 4.20 -18.70 59.66
C GLN A 221 4.43 -19.43 58.32
N ALA A 222 3.90 -20.65 58.16
CA ALA A 222 3.98 -21.38 56.89
C ALA A 222 3.21 -20.69 55.76
N GLN A 223 2.05 -20.09 56.05
CA GLN A 223 1.27 -19.33 55.06
C GLN A 223 2.06 -18.11 54.57
N ALA A 224 2.56 -17.26 55.49
CA ALA A 224 3.36 -16.10 55.12
C ALA A 224 4.62 -16.48 54.32
N ILE A 225 5.28 -17.60 54.65
CA ILE A 225 6.39 -18.15 53.85
C ILE A 225 5.94 -18.55 52.44
N VAL A 226 4.79 -19.19 52.29
CA VAL A 226 4.23 -19.56 50.98
C VAL A 226 3.93 -18.32 50.15
N ASP A 227 3.30 -17.31 50.73
CA ASP A 227 2.93 -16.07 50.04
C ASP A 227 4.17 -15.27 49.59
N PHE A 228 5.20 -15.20 50.45
CA PHE A 228 6.50 -14.63 50.09
C PHE A 228 7.22 -15.43 48.98
N VAL A 229 7.24 -16.77 49.08
CA VAL A 229 7.87 -17.61 48.04
C VAL A 229 7.10 -17.54 46.72
N ALA A 230 5.77 -17.38 46.75
CA ALA A 230 4.97 -17.11 45.57
C ALA A 230 5.37 -15.78 44.92
N ALA A 231 5.35 -14.68 45.68
CA ALA A 231 5.76 -13.36 45.19
C ALA A 231 7.21 -13.34 44.69
N LEU A 232 8.13 -14.07 45.34
CA LEU A 232 9.55 -14.13 45.01
C LEU A 232 9.84 -14.83 43.66
N HIS A 233 9.09 -15.88 43.32
CA HIS A 233 9.28 -16.65 42.08
C HIS A 233 8.31 -16.26 40.95
N ASP A 234 7.28 -15.47 41.24
CA ASP A 234 6.42 -14.89 40.22
C ASP A 234 7.15 -13.73 39.51
N ALA A 235 7.28 -13.85 38.19
CA ALA A 235 7.91 -12.88 37.31
C ALA A 235 6.99 -11.69 36.98
N GLU A 236 5.68 -11.81 37.23
CA GLU A 236 4.68 -10.74 37.08
C GLU A 236 4.39 -10.01 38.40
N ALA A 237 4.81 -10.56 39.55
CA ALA A 237 4.58 -9.96 40.85
C ALA A 237 5.33 -8.63 41.03
N SER A 238 4.54 -7.59 41.31
CA SER A 238 5.06 -6.23 41.43
C SER A 238 6.03 -6.03 42.60
N ALA A 239 6.78 -4.93 42.59
CA ALA A 239 7.62 -4.50 43.72
C ALA A 239 6.78 -4.39 45.01
N ALA A 240 5.61 -3.75 44.93
CA ALA A 240 4.68 -3.61 46.06
C ALA A 240 4.18 -4.98 46.56
N THR A 241 3.84 -5.91 45.66
CA THR A 241 3.40 -7.28 46.01
C THR A 241 4.48 -8.03 46.80
N LEU A 242 5.76 -7.85 46.43
CA LEU A 242 6.86 -8.44 47.18
C LEU A 242 7.08 -7.73 48.53
N GLU A 243 7.01 -6.40 48.57
CA GLU A 243 7.13 -5.62 49.81
C GLU A 243 6.04 -5.98 50.84
N ASP A 244 4.79 -6.15 50.40
CA ASP A 244 3.68 -6.61 51.24
C ASP A 244 3.93 -8.01 51.81
N ALA A 245 4.38 -8.96 50.98
CA ALA A 245 4.68 -10.33 51.43
C ALA A 245 5.90 -10.38 52.38
N VAL A 246 6.90 -9.53 52.14
CA VAL A 246 8.06 -9.34 53.03
C VAL A 246 7.65 -8.74 54.38
N ALA A 247 6.73 -7.77 54.38
CA ALA A 247 6.16 -7.21 55.59
C ALA A 247 5.40 -8.27 56.39
N GLU A 248 4.59 -9.11 55.75
CA GLU A 248 3.82 -10.16 56.43
C GLU A 248 4.73 -11.25 57.03
N VAL A 249 5.77 -11.70 56.32
CA VAL A 249 6.77 -12.63 56.90
C VAL A 249 7.46 -12.04 58.14
N ARG A 250 7.79 -10.74 58.10
CA ARG A 250 8.37 -10.01 59.25
C ARG A 250 7.36 -9.87 60.40
N ASN A 251 6.08 -9.61 60.12
CA ASN A 251 5.00 -9.55 61.10
C ASN A 251 4.82 -10.89 61.84
N GLN A 252 5.02 -12.02 61.16
CA GLN A 252 5.00 -13.35 61.78
C GLN A 252 6.29 -13.68 62.59
N GLY A 253 7.19 -12.71 62.76
CA GLY A 253 8.41 -12.82 63.56
C GLY A 253 9.54 -13.59 62.88
N ILE A 254 9.54 -13.67 61.55
CA ILE A 254 10.55 -14.41 60.78
C ILE A 254 11.58 -13.43 60.21
N SER A 255 12.86 -13.68 60.49
CA SER A 255 13.95 -12.89 59.92
C SER A 255 14.14 -13.22 58.43
N LEU A 256 14.22 -12.19 57.60
CA LEU A 256 14.59 -12.27 56.18
C LEU A 256 15.95 -11.58 55.96
N PRO A 257 16.79 -12.06 55.03
CA PRO A 257 18.09 -11.46 54.75
C PRO A 257 17.96 -10.14 53.96
N ASP A 258 18.92 -9.23 54.12
CA ASP A 258 18.84 -7.86 53.56
C ASP A 258 18.79 -7.82 52.03
N CYS A 259 19.34 -8.83 51.34
CA CYS A 259 19.26 -8.99 49.89
C CYS A 259 17.81 -9.11 49.36
N VAL A 260 16.83 -9.43 50.21
CA VAL A 260 15.39 -9.37 49.86
C VAL A 260 14.95 -7.92 49.63
N ASN A 261 15.49 -6.95 50.38
CA ASN A 261 15.22 -5.53 50.14
C ASN A 261 15.87 -5.09 48.81
N HIS A 262 17.07 -5.61 48.49
CA HIS A 262 17.74 -5.35 47.20
C HIS A 262 16.92 -5.88 46.03
N LEU A 263 16.34 -7.08 46.17
CA LEU A 263 15.48 -7.70 45.14
C LEU A 263 14.15 -6.95 44.95
N SER A 264 13.57 -6.41 46.03
CA SER A 264 12.37 -5.55 45.97
C SER A 264 12.67 -4.24 45.22
N TYR A 265 13.79 -3.60 45.53
CA TYR A 265 14.24 -2.39 44.84
C TYR A 265 14.58 -2.64 43.36
N ALA A 266 15.21 -3.78 43.06
CA ALA A 266 15.48 -4.24 41.70
C ALA A 266 14.19 -4.38 40.86
N ARG A 267 13.10 -4.89 41.45
CA ARG A 267 11.78 -4.94 40.80
C ARG A 267 11.23 -3.54 40.54
N LYS A 268 11.28 -2.64 41.52
CA LYS A 268 10.85 -1.24 41.35
C LYS A 268 11.58 -0.55 40.18
N CYS A 269 12.90 -0.74 40.07
CA CYS A 269 13.66 -0.22 38.93
C CYS A 269 13.24 -0.87 37.60
N LYS A 270 13.01 -2.20 37.56
CA LYS A 270 12.51 -2.93 36.37
C LYS A 270 11.14 -2.41 35.93
N GLU A 271 10.25 -2.07 36.86
CA GLU A 271 8.93 -1.47 36.60
C GLU A 271 9.02 -0.04 36.05
N LEU A 272 9.80 0.83 36.67
CA LEU A 272 9.99 2.22 36.22
C LEU A 272 10.53 2.26 34.79
N ALA A 273 11.51 1.40 34.47
CA ALA A 273 12.04 1.25 33.12
C ALA A 273 11.02 0.66 32.13
N LYS A 274 10.24 -0.37 32.54
CA LYS A 274 9.16 -0.96 31.71
C LYS A 274 8.07 0.04 31.35
N ASN A 275 7.81 1.01 32.23
CA ASN A 275 6.83 2.09 32.05
C ASN A 275 7.42 3.32 31.33
N GLU A 276 8.64 3.23 30.78
CA GLU A 276 9.39 4.33 30.15
C GLU A 276 9.56 5.59 31.05
N ASN A 277 9.45 5.45 32.38
CA ASN A 277 9.58 6.55 33.33
C ASN A 277 11.05 6.79 33.71
N TRP A 278 11.80 7.34 32.75
CA TRP A 278 13.25 7.50 32.85
C TRP A 278 13.68 8.43 33.99
N ALA A 279 12.90 9.46 34.31
CA ALA A 279 13.24 10.41 35.38
C ALA A 279 13.30 9.70 36.74
N ASP A 280 12.20 9.04 37.14
CA ASP A 280 12.11 8.35 38.42
C ASP A 280 13.03 7.10 38.45
N TYR A 281 13.26 6.45 37.30
CA TYR A 281 14.21 5.34 37.17
C TYR A 281 15.65 5.79 37.50
N PHE A 282 16.13 6.89 36.88
CA PHE A 282 17.48 7.37 37.13
C PHE A 282 17.64 8.06 38.49
N ASP A 283 16.59 8.71 39.02
CA ASP A 283 16.57 9.18 40.42
C ASP A 283 16.65 8.01 41.42
N SER A 284 15.94 6.91 41.15
CA SER A 284 16.05 5.68 41.94
C SER A 284 17.44 5.05 41.88
N LEU A 285 18.26 5.35 40.87
CA LEU A 285 19.67 4.94 40.78
C LEU A 285 20.65 5.94 41.38
N SER A 286 20.21 7.05 41.98
CA SER A 286 21.08 8.03 42.62
C SER A 286 21.81 7.47 43.85
N LYS A 287 22.97 8.07 44.19
CA LYS A 287 23.76 7.67 45.38
C LYS A 287 22.98 7.81 46.68
N GLU A 288 22.14 8.85 46.82
CA GLU A 288 21.39 9.09 48.07
C GLU A 288 20.31 8.02 48.32
N ASN A 289 19.63 7.58 47.27
CA ASN A 289 18.60 6.55 47.35
C ASN A 289 19.21 5.16 47.56
N LEU A 290 20.28 4.82 46.84
CA LEU A 290 20.96 3.53 46.96
C LEU A 290 21.86 3.41 48.21
N GLY A 291 22.48 4.49 48.69
CA GLY A 291 23.36 4.46 49.85
C GLY A 291 22.67 4.00 51.13
N LYS A 292 21.37 4.31 51.28
CA LYS A 292 20.49 3.82 52.36
C LYS A 292 20.26 2.31 52.30
N LEU A 293 20.39 1.70 51.12
CA LEU A 293 20.10 0.28 50.84
C LEU A 293 21.37 -0.60 50.91
N PHE A 294 22.54 -0.04 50.57
CA PHE A 294 23.84 -0.72 50.61
C PHE A 294 24.72 -0.30 51.80
N GLY A 295 24.25 0.61 52.67
CA GLY A 295 24.91 1.02 53.91
C GLY A 295 26.05 2.03 53.74
N SER A 296 26.47 2.33 52.51
CA SER A 296 27.46 3.35 52.16
C SER A 296 27.25 3.84 50.73
N GLU A 297 27.53 5.13 50.47
CA GLU A 297 27.47 5.73 49.12
C GLU A 297 28.65 5.35 48.22
N ASP A 298 29.70 4.75 48.79
CA ASP A 298 30.92 4.29 48.10
C ASP A 298 31.08 2.75 48.18
N ALA A 299 30.00 2.02 48.49
CA ALA A 299 29.98 0.57 48.43
C ALA A 299 30.21 0.10 46.96
N PRO A 300 31.18 -0.79 46.67
CA PRO A 300 31.39 -1.30 45.31
C PRO A 300 30.13 -2.03 44.78
N GLU A 301 29.36 -2.66 45.66
CA GLU A 301 28.10 -3.33 45.35
C GLU A 301 27.05 -2.35 44.77
N LEU A 302 27.08 -1.07 45.17
CA LEU A 302 26.19 -0.03 44.65
C LEU A 302 26.50 0.28 43.18
N LEU A 303 27.79 0.37 42.82
CA LEU A 303 28.22 0.61 41.44
C LEU A 303 27.91 -0.60 40.54
N ASP A 304 28.15 -1.81 41.04
CA ASP A 304 27.79 -3.04 40.34
C ASP A 304 26.26 -3.15 40.14
N PHE A 305 25.45 -2.74 41.13
CA PHE A 305 23.99 -2.70 41.01
C PHE A 305 23.53 -1.69 39.94
N GLN A 306 24.03 -0.45 39.99
CA GLN A 306 23.75 0.57 38.97
C GLN A 306 24.12 0.07 37.57
N ALA A 307 25.34 -0.44 37.40
CA ALA A 307 25.85 -0.92 36.12
C ALA A 307 25.06 -2.11 35.59
N SER A 308 24.69 -3.06 36.47
CA SER A 308 23.82 -4.18 36.13
C SER A 308 22.43 -3.71 35.67
N SER A 309 21.81 -2.79 36.42
CA SER A 309 20.45 -2.30 36.13
C SER A 309 20.41 -1.58 34.78
N ILE A 310 21.32 -0.63 34.56
CA ILE A 310 21.44 0.12 33.31
C ILE A 310 21.74 -0.80 32.13
N LYS A 311 22.65 -1.76 32.30
CA LYS A 311 22.97 -2.75 31.25
C LYS A 311 21.76 -3.62 30.90
N THR A 312 21.03 -4.13 31.88
CA THR A 312 19.84 -4.95 31.63
C THR A 312 18.75 -4.15 30.92
N VAL A 313 18.46 -2.93 31.36
CA VAL A 313 17.45 -2.06 30.73
C VAL A 313 17.86 -1.70 29.30
N LEU A 314 19.10 -1.26 29.09
CA LEU A 314 19.58 -0.89 27.75
C LEU A 314 19.61 -2.09 26.79
N SER A 315 20.02 -3.26 27.26
CA SER A 315 19.93 -4.50 26.47
C SER A 315 18.47 -4.84 26.14
N SER A 316 17.56 -4.76 27.11
CA SER A 316 16.13 -5.03 26.88
C SER A 316 15.51 -4.11 25.83
N LEU A 317 15.84 -2.81 25.86
CA LEU A 317 15.38 -1.84 24.86
C LEU A 317 15.98 -2.10 23.47
N LEU A 318 17.26 -2.44 23.37
CA LEU A 318 17.92 -2.72 22.08
C LEU A 318 17.52 -4.09 21.49
N MET A 319 17.19 -5.06 22.35
CA MET A 319 16.70 -6.39 21.96
C MET A 319 15.19 -6.45 21.71
N ALA A 320 14.46 -5.34 21.87
CA ALA A 320 13.01 -5.30 21.75
C ALA A 320 12.52 -5.84 20.39
N GLU A 321 11.55 -6.77 20.46
CA GLU A 321 10.90 -7.33 19.27
C GLU A 321 10.01 -6.27 18.60
N VAL A 322 10.22 -6.06 17.29
CA VAL A 322 9.40 -5.15 16.47
C VAL A 322 8.07 -5.84 16.18
N LYS A 323 7.01 -5.43 16.86
CA LYS A 323 5.65 -5.95 16.70
C LYS A 323 4.80 -4.92 15.97
N VAL A 324 4.24 -5.33 14.84
CA VAL A 324 3.32 -4.53 14.03
C VAL A 324 2.08 -5.37 13.80
N ASP A 325 0.92 -4.86 14.19
CA ASP A 325 -0.35 -5.51 13.97
C ASP A 325 -0.75 -5.36 12.49
N CYS A 326 -0.53 -6.41 11.70
CA CYS A 326 -0.83 -6.43 10.26
C CYS A 326 -2.34 -6.40 9.91
N LYS A 327 -3.21 -6.03 10.86
CA LYS A 327 -4.67 -6.01 10.70
C LYS A 327 -5.26 -4.76 11.35
N MET A 328 -5.53 -3.74 10.53
CA MET A 328 -6.49 -2.70 10.87
C MET A 328 -7.80 -2.98 10.13
N ASP A 329 -8.92 -2.97 10.87
CA ASP A 329 -10.29 -3.00 10.36
C ASP A 329 -10.61 -4.08 9.29
N GLY A 330 -10.00 -5.25 9.43
CA GLY A 330 -10.26 -6.42 8.59
C GLY A 330 -9.75 -6.32 7.15
N THR A 331 -9.00 -5.26 6.81
CA THR A 331 -8.36 -5.09 5.50
C THR A 331 -6.90 -5.54 5.59
N GLU A 332 -6.43 -6.34 4.64
CA GLU A 332 -5.01 -6.72 4.59
C GLU A 332 -4.18 -5.52 4.13
N LEU A 333 -3.19 -5.14 4.94
CA LEU A 333 -2.24 -4.07 4.59
C LEU A 333 -1.30 -4.54 3.49
N SER A 334 -0.90 -3.63 2.60
CA SER A 334 0.12 -3.93 1.58
C SER A 334 1.47 -4.25 2.24
N GLU A 335 2.34 -4.99 1.55
CA GLU A 335 3.69 -5.27 2.06
C GLU A 335 4.48 -3.98 2.33
N GLU A 336 4.28 -2.95 1.49
CA GLU A 336 4.87 -1.63 1.71
C GLU A 336 4.39 -0.98 3.01
N ASP A 337 3.11 -1.06 3.33
CA ASP A 337 2.54 -0.41 4.52
C ASP A 337 2.93 -1.16 5.80
N ILE A 338 3.02 -2.49 5.73
CA ILE A 338 3.61 -3.31 6.79
C ILE A 338 5.08 -2.91 7.02
N GLN A 339 5.85 -2.67 5.96
CA GLN A 339 7.25 -2.25 6.08
C GLN A 339 7.37 -0.83 6.64
N LYS A 340 6.59 0.14 6.14
CA LYS A 340 6.52 1.52 6.67
C LYS A 340 6.16 1.52 8.17
N ALA A 341 5.21 0.67 8.59
CA ALA A 341 4.83 0.54 10.00
C ALA A 341 5.95 -0.10 10.86
N LYS A 342 6.68 -1.09 10.34
CA LYS A 342 7.87 -1.66 11.01
C LYS A 342 8.96 -0.61 11.21
N ASP A 343 9.26 0.16 10.17
CA ASP A 343 10.29 1.20 10.24
C ASP A 343 9.88 2.35 11.19
N ALA A 344 8.57 2.65 11.28
CA ALA A 344 8.04 3.59 12.27
C ALA A 344 8.19 3.09 13.72
N GLU A 345 7.87 1.82 14.00
CA GLU A 345 8.02 1.26 15.36
C GLU A 345 9.49 1.06 15.74
N ILE A 346 10.34 0.62 14.81
CA ILE A 346 11.80 0.59 15.00
C ILE A 346 12.33 1.98 15.37
N PHE A 347 11.87 3.03 14.69
CA PHE A 347 12.24 4.40 15.01
C PHE A 347 11.71 4.85 16.40
N ARG A 348 10.49 4.43 16.80
CA ARG A 348 9.96 4.69 18.15
C ARG A 348 10.83 4.03 19.23
N LEU A 349 11.22 2.77 19.02
CA LEU A 349 12.12 2.04 19.92
C LEU A 349 13.51 2.70 19.99
N ALA A 350 14.08 3.11 18.85
CA ALA A 350 15.34 3.84 18.82
C ALA A 350 15.26 5.20 19.55
N LYS A 351 14.11 5.90 19.49
CA LYS A 351 13.85 7.11 20.28
C LYS A 351 13.74 6.80 21.78
N THR A 352 13.12 5.67 22.15
CA THR A 352 13.02 5.23 23.55
C THR A 352 14.41 4.94 24.14
N VAL A 353 15.26 4.23 23.37
CA VAL A 353 16.70 4.06 23.67
C VAL A 353 17.37 5.41 23.85
N HIS A 354 17.18 6.36 22.93
CA HIS A 354 17.78 7.69 23.02
C HIS A 354 17.40 8.43 24.32
N LEU A 355 16.12 8.42 24.72
CA LEU A 355 15.64 9.04 25.95
C LEU A 355 16.23 8.38 27.22
N CYS A 356 16.32 7.05 27.24
CA CYS A 356 17.01 6.32 28.32
C CYS A 356 18.49 6.74 28.40
N LEU A 357 19.18 6.88 27.28
CA LEU A 357 20.58 7.30 27.25
C LEU A 357 20.77 8.75 27.71
N GLN A 358 19.85 9.66 27.37
CA GLN A 358 19.85 11.03 27.87
C GLN A 358 19.74 11.08 29.41
N GLY A 359 18.83 10.29 30.00
CA GLY A 359 18.68 10.19 31.45
C GLY A 359 19.94 9.65 32.16
N PHE A 360 20.63 8.68 31.55
CA PHE A 360 21.93 8.23 32.04
C PHE A 360 22.97 9.36 32.02
N CYS A 361 23.09 10.05 30.88
CA CYS A 361 24.09 11.11 30.70
C CYS A 361 23.86 12.32 31.62
N SER A 362 22.61 12.65 31.96
CA SER A 362 22.29 13.74 32.89
C SER A 362 22.49 13.37 34.35
N THR A 363 22.22 12.12 34.74
CA THR A 363 22.06 11.75 36.16
C THR A 363 23.18 10.84 36.68
N VAL A 364 23.49 9.74 35.96
CA VAL A 364 24.41 8.70 36.47
C VAL A 364 25.83 8.85 35.93
N HIS A 365 25.99 9.26 34.67
CA HIS A 365 27.31 9.46 34.06
C HIS A 365 28.26 10.38 34.85
N PRO A 366 27.82 11.51 35.45
CA PRO A 366 28.68 12.33 36.30
C PRO A 366 29.23 11.60 37.53
N LEU A 367 28.47 10.64 38.07
CA LEU A 367 28.84 9.84 39.26
C LEU A 367 29.87 8.75 38.92
N TRP A 368 29.90 8.29 37.66
CA TRP A 368 30.78 7.24 37.16
C TRP A 368 32.13 7.74 36.65
N LYS A 369 32.28 9.05 36.45
CA LYS A 369 33.44 9.66 35.78
C LYS A 369 34.79 9.27 36.38
N ASP A 370 34.85 9.12 37.71
CA ASP A 370 36.08 8.79 38.44
C ASP A 370 36.16 7.30 38.85
N GLN A 371 35.23 6.46 38.37
CA GLN A 371 35.05 5.06 38.81
C GLN A 371 35.54 4.06 37.74
N GLN A 372 36.75 3.52 37.94
CA GLN A 372 37.42 2.67 36.95
C GLN A 372 36.64 1.39 36.58
N VAL A 373 35.86 0.82 37.51
CA VAL A 373 35.09 -0.42 37.31
C VAL A 373 34.02 -0.27 36.22
N VAL A 374 33.39 0.91 36.13
CA VAL A 374 32.27 1.20 35.22
C VAL A 374 32.66 2.08 34.03
N ALA A 375 33.88 2.61 34.00
CA ALA A 375 34.38 3.55 32.99
C ALA A 375 34.15 3.06 31.54
N GLN A 376 34.47 1.81 31.22
CA GLN A 376 34.27 1.26 29.86
C GLN A 376 32.79 1.22 29.44
N LEU A 377 31.89 0.89 30.37
CA LEU A 377 30.45 0.86 30.09
C LEU A 377 29.89 2.30 29.92
N GLY A 378 30.34 3.23 30.76
CA GLY A 378 29.99 4.65 30.62
C GLY A 378 30.46 5.24 29.28
N ASP A 379 31.70 4.93 28.89
CA ASP A 379 32.27 5.27 27.57
C ASP A 379 31.45 4.71 26.41
N ASP A 380 31.08 3.42 26.47
CA ASP A 380 30.28 2.77 25.42
C ASP A 380 28.85 3.34 25.34
N ILE A 381 28.24 3.69 26.47
CA ILE A 381 26.96 4.40 26.52
C ILE A 381 27.09 5.82 25.92
N CYS A 382 28.16 6.54 26.24
CA CYS A 382 28.45 7.87 25.68
C CYS A 382 28.82 7.85 24.18
N ARG A 383 29.30 6.71 23.66
CA ARG A 383 29.40 6.47 22.21
C ARG A 383 28.02 6.22 21.59
N LEU A 384 27.19 5.39 22.23
CA LEU A 384 25.87 5.03 21.72
C LEU A 384 24.91 6.23 21.69
N ILE A 385 24.91 7.10 22.71
CA ILE A 385 24.05 8.29 22.71
C ILE A 385 24.31 9.17 21.49
N LYS A 386 25.58 9.42 21.14
CA LYS A 386 25.98 10.19 19.95
C LYS A 386 25.51 9.56 18.63
N LEU A 387 25.50 8.22 18.54
CA LEU A 387 24.93 7.53 17.38
C LEU A 387 23.40 7.71 17.32
N THR A 388 22.70 7.54 18.45
CA THR A 388 21.23 7.74 18.51
C THR A 388 20.83 9.19 18.26
N ASP A 389 21.63 10.16 18.72
CA ASP A 389 21.55 11.58 18.38
C ASP A 389 21.55 11.80 16.87
N ALA A 390 22.41 11.09 16.14
CA ALA A 390 22.46 11.18 14.68
C ALA A 390 21.22 10.60 14.01
N VAL A 391 20.71 9.46 14.50
CA VAL A 391 19.43 8.88 14.04
C VAL A 391 18.25 9.81 14.30
N MET A 392 18.22 10.52 15.43
CA MET A 392 17.18 11.52 15.72
C MET A 392 17.32 12.77 14.85
N LYS A 393 18.55 13.16 14.49
CA LYS A 393 18.86 14.33 13.64
C LYS A 393 18.70 14.08 12.14
N ASP A 394 18.80 12.83 11.67
CA ASP A 394 18.63 12.45 10.25
C ASP A 394 17.29 12.91 9.66
N LYS A 395 16.22 12.88 10.47
CA LYS A 395 14.90 13.40 10.10
C LYS A 395 14.78 14.93 10.15
N GLY A 396 15.85 15.66 10.48
CA GLY A 396 15.91 17.11 10.54
C GLY A 396 16.89 17.69 9.52
N ALA A 397 16.55 18.84 8.94
CA ALA A 397 17.34 19.50 7.88
C ALA A 397 18.66 20.14 8.37
N LYS A 398 19.38 19.54 9.34
CA LYS A 398 20.63 20.06 9.86
C LYS A 398 21.81 19.57 9.01
N THR A 399 22.66 20.50 8.60
CA THR A 399 23.87 20.21 7.84
C THR A 399 24.93 19.55 8.73
N TRP A 400 25.26 18.28 8.48
CA TRP A 400 26.41 17.60 9.07
C TRP A 400 27.73 18.14 8.50
N ALA A 401 28.68 18.44 9.38
CA ALA A 401 30.06 18.75 9.02
C ALA A 401 30.90 17.47 8.81
N ALA A 402 31.93 17.55 7.96
CA ALA A 402 32.82 16.40 7.69
C ALA A 402 33.45 15.81 8.97
N GLN A 403 33.79 16.65 9.94
CA GLN A 403 34.32 16.23 11.23
C GLN A 403 33.29 15.42 12.06
N GLU A 404 32.01 15.80 12.04
CA GLU A 404 30.95 15.06 12.74
C GLU A 404 30.73 13.68 12.09
N ILE A 405 30.80 13.58 10.77
CA ILE A 405 30.68 12.31 10.04
C ILE A 405 31.85 11.36 10.35
N GLU A 406 33.09 11.85 10.35
CA GLU A 406 34.24 11.03 10.77
C GLU A 406 34.19 10.65 12.25
N GLU A 407 33.68 11.52 13.12
CA GLU A 407 33.42 11.18 14.52
C GLU A 407 32.40 10.03 14.62
N LEU A 408 31.26 10.10 13.92
CA LEU A 408 30.24 9.03 13.92
C LEU A 408 30.80 7.69 13.41
N LYS A 409 31.61 7.69 12.35
CA LYS A 409 32.33 6.49 11.87
C LYS A 409 33.25 5.92 12.97
N GLY A 410 34.04 6.78 13.62
CA GLY A 410 34.95 6.40 14.70
C GLY A 410 34.22 5.81 15.92
N LEU A 411 33.15 6.46 16.38
CA LEU A 411 32.32 6.01 17.50
C LEU A 411 31.67 4.66 17.22
N ARG A 412 31.12 4.47 16.01
CA ARG A 412 30.55 3.19 15.59
C ARG A 412 31.62 2.10 15.49
N SER A 413 32.76 2.39 14.89
CA SER A 413 33.88 1.46 14.79
C SER A 413 34.37 1.02 16.17
N ALA A 414 34.51 1.95 17.13
CA ALA A 414 34.88 1.65 18.50
C ALA A 414 33.90 0.65 19.16
N LEU A 415 32.59 0.93 19.11
CA LEU A 415 31.55 0.05 19.67
C LEU A 415 31.53 -1.36 19.05
N LEU A 416 31.77 -1.46 17.74
CA LEU A 416 31.75 -2.74 17.02
C LEU A 416 33.07 -3.52 17.12
N SER A 417 34.19 -2.83 17.32
CA SER A 417 35.51 -3.47 17.47
C SER A 417 35.59 -4.34 18.73
N ASN A 418 34.90 -3.94 19.80
CA ASN A 418 34.84 -4.68 21.05
C ASN A 418 33.82 -5.82 20.96
N ARG A 419 34.19 -6.93 20.29
CA ARG A 419 33.31 -8.12 20.12
C ARG A 419 32.80 -8.77 21.42
N LYS A 420 33.46 -8.48 22.55
CA LYS A 420 33.04 -8.92 23.90
C LYS A 420 32.38 -7.81 24.72
N GLY A 421 32.20 -6.63 24.11
CA GLY A 421 31.61 -5.46 24.74
C GLY A 421 30.12 -5.66 25.00
N PRO A 422 29.57 -5.01 26.03
CA PRO A 422 28.20 -5.23 26.48
C PRO A 422 27.14 -4.85 25.43
N LEU A 423 27.49 -4.01 24.46
CA LEU A 423 26.59 -3.51 23.41
C LEU A 423 26.81 -4.13 22.02
N HIS A 424 27.85 -4.97 21.84
CA HIS A 424 28.19 -5.49 20.50
C HIS A 424 27.08 -6.37 19.92
N GLU A 425 26.57 -7.32 20.71
CA GLU A 425 25.51 -8.24 20.30
C GLU A 425 24.17 -7.51 20.07
N THR A 426 23.79 -6.62 20.99
CA THR A 426 22.59 -5.79 20.89
C THR A 426 22.59 -4.89 19.66
N LEU A 427 23.76 -4.39 19.25
CA LEU A 427 23.89 -3.59 18.03
C LEU A 427 23.85 -4.46 16.78
N THR A 428 24.51 -5.62 16.77
CA THR A 428 24.73 -6.42 15.54
C THR A 428 23.64 -7.43 15.20
N LEU A 429 22.88 -7.93 16.17
CA LEU A 429 21.90 -9.00 15.94
C LEU A 429 20.44 -8.54 16.00
N PHE A 430 20.12 -7.42 16.64
CA PHE A 430 18.75 -7.02 16.96
C PHE A 430 18.26 -5.83 16.11
N PRO A 431 16.96 -5.73 15.79
CA PRO A 431 16.45 -4.77 14.80
C PRO A 431 16.76 -3.31 15.12
N VAL A 432 16.60 -2.89 16.39
CA VAL A 432 16.85 -1.50 16.83
C VAL A 432 18.34 -1.14 16.69
N GLY A 433 19.23 -2.05 17.11
CA GLY A 433 20.67 -1.90 16.98
C GLY A 433 21.14 -1.85 15.52
N ILE A 434 20.62 -2.75 14.68
CA ILE A 434 20.90 -2.79 13.24
C ILE A 434 20.40 -1.51 12.56
N TYR A 435 19.23 -0.99 12.95
CA TYR A 435 18.68 0.25 12.43
C TYR A 435 19.54 1.47 12.75
N ILE A 436 20.01 1.60 14.01
CA ILE A 436 20.92 2.68 14.42
C ILE A 436 22.21 2.63 13.58
N GLN A 437 22.79 1.45 13.40
CA GLN A 437 23.96 1.27 12.55
C GLN A 437 23.69 1.65 11.09
N LYS A 438 22.64 1.08 10.47
CA LYS A 438 22.29 1.32 9.06
C LYS A 438 22.00 2.78 8.76
N THR A 439 21.30 3.48 9.66
CA THR A 439 21.00 4.91 9.50
C THR A 439 22.30 5.74 9.53
N VAL A 440 23.19 5.47 10.48
CA VAL A 440 24.51 6.14 10.55
C VAL A 440 25.39 5.78 9.34
N ASP A 441 25.36 4.53 8.86
CA ASP A 441 26.05 4.14 7.63
C ASP A 441 25.49 4.86 6.40
N SER A 442 24.17 4.92 6.25
CA SER A 442 23.52 5.65 5.17
C SER A 442 23.90 7.12 5.17
N LEU A 443 23.84 7.79 6.33
CA LEU A 443 24.33 9.16 6.52
C LEU A 443 25.79 9.34 6.06
N CYS A 444 26.67 8.42 6.46
CA CYS A 444 28.09 8.47 6.10
C CYS A 444 28.34 8.26 4.59
N ILE A 445 27.57 7.36 3.96
CA ILE A 445 27.66 7.04 2.54
C ILE A 445 27.09 8.17 1.69
N SER A 446 25.90 8.68 2.02
CA SER A 446 25.28 9.82 1.35
C SER A 446 26.18 11.05 1.42
N PHE A 447 26.75 11.37 2.60
CA PHE A 447 27.69 12.49 2.73
C PHE A 447 28.94 12.34 1.85
N ALA A 448 29.55 11.15 1.82
CA ALA A 448 30.73 10.91 0.97
C ALA A 448 30.40 10.98 -0.53
N HIS A 449 29.22 10.51 -0.91
CA HIS A 449 28.70 10.58 -2.28
C HIS A 449 28.43 12.04 -2.70
N ASP A 450 27.74 12.80 -1.86
CA ASP A 450 27.41 14.21 -2.08
C ASP A 450 28.67 15.09 -2.17
N GLN A 451 29.73 14.80 -1.40
CA GLN A 451 31.04 15.46 -1.59
C GLN A 451 31.66 15.18 -2.96
N GLY A 452 31.51 13.96 -3.49
CA GLY A 452 31.91 13.62 -4.86
C GLY A 452 31.16 14.48 -5.88
N LEU A 453 29.83 14.50 -5.77
CA LEU A 453 28.96 15.27 -6.66
C LEU A 453 29.20 16.79 -6.57
N GLN A 454 29.62 17.32 -5.42
CA GLN A 454 29.94 18.75 -5.28
C GLN A 454 31.06 19.17 -6.24
N SER A 455 32.08 18.32 -6.41
CA SER A 455 33.16 18.57 -7.37
C SER A 455 32.67 18.49 -8.83
N GLU A 456 31.80 17.53 -9.14
CA GLU A 456 31.21 17.39 -10.48
C GLU A 456 30.28 18.55 -10.83
N LEU A 457 29.44 19.00 -9.90
CA LEU A 457 28.55 20.14 -10.09
C LEU A 457 29.32 21.44 -10.23
N THR A 458 30.43 21.62 -9.50
CA THR A 458 31.32 22.77 -9.68
C THR A 458 31.90 22.79 -11.11
N HIS A 459 32.42 21.64 -11.57
CA HIS A 459 32.88 21.48 -12.95
C HIS A 459 31.77 21.68 -13.99
N LEU A 460 30.51 21.34 -13.67
CA LEU A 460 29.37 21.65 -14.55
C LEU A 460 29.05 23.13 -14.64
N VAL A 461 29.11 23.86 -13.53
CA VAL A 461 28.96 25.33 -13.53
C VAL A 461 30.08 25.98 -14.33
N GLU A 462 31.33 25.54 -14.14
CA GLU A 462 32.48 25.98 -14.96
C GLU A 462 32.29 25.66 -16.45
N LEU A 463 31.79 24.46 -16.80
CA LEU A 463 31.48 24.10 -18.19
C LEU A 463 30.39 25.00 -18.78
N VAL A 464 29.32 25.27 -18.03
CA VAL A 464 28.22 26.17 -18.42
C VAL A 464 28.71 27.60 -18.64
N GLU A 465 29.55 28.12 -17.75
CA GLU A 465 30.19 29.44 -17.89
C GLU A 465 31.14 29.44 -19.10
N SER A 466 31.91 28.36 -19.31
CA SER A 466 32.83 28.22 -20.46
C SER A 466 32.15 28.13 -21.82
N LEU A 467 30.82 27.94 -21.88
CA LEU A 467 30.10 27.95 -23.14
C LEU A 467 30.06 29.35 -23.76
N ASN A 468 30.10 30.43 -22.94
CA ASN A 468 30.27 31.86 -23.30
C ASN A 468 29.38 32.43 -24.43
N THR A 469 28.50 31.63 -24.99
CA THR A 469 27.62 31.93 -26.12
C THR A 469 26.20 31.79 -25.62
N THR A 470 25.40 32.82 -25.87
CA THR A 470 23.95 32.72 -25.71
C THR A 470 23.42 31.86 -26.85
N PHE A 471 22.76 30.77 -26.53
CA PHE A 471 22.03 29.98 -27.51
C PHE A 471 20.89 30.84 -28.06
N THR A 472 20.85 30.96 -29.39
CA THR A 472 19.84 31.71 -30.13
C THR A 472 19.44 30.87 -31.35
N GLY A 473 18.20 30.99 -31.82
CA GLY A 473 17.75 30.25 -33.01
C GLY A 473 18.69 30.42 -34.20
N ASP A 474 19.08 31.66 -34.50
CA ASP A 474 19.98 31.99 -35.60
C ASP A 474 21.39 31.39 -35.41
N GLY A 475 21.91 31.34 -34.17
CA GLY A 475 23.21 30.76 -33.86
C GLY A 475 23.26 29.23 -34.00
N LEU A 476 22.09 28.55 -33.96
CA LEU A 476 21.95 27.12 -34.19
C LEU A 476 21.69 26.76 -35.66
N VAL A 477 21.24 27.70 -36.49
CA VAL A 477 20.95 27.45 -37.91
C VAL A 477 22.17 27.78 -38.77
N LYS A 478 22.51 26.90 -39.71
CA LYS A 478 23.50 27.19 -40.75
C LYS A 478 22.99 26.84 -42.13
N GLU A 479 23.33 27.68 -43.09
CA GLU A 479 23.09 27.43 -44.50
C GLU A 479 24.00 26.31 -45.00
N LYS A 480 23.40 25.29 -45.61
CA LYS A 480 24.06 24.11 -46.16
C LYS A 480 23.72 24.04 -47.63
N VAL A 481 24.73 24.27 -48.47
CA VAL A 481 24.61 24.17 -49.92
C VAL A 481 24.56 22.68 -50.30
N VAL A 482 23.45 22.24 -50.90
CA VAL A 482 23.23 20.86 -51.36
C VAL A 482 22.90 20.92 -52.85
N GLY A 483 23.93 20.78 -53.69
CA GLY A 483 23.83 21.11 -55.11
C GLY A 483 23.60 22.62 -55.29
N ASP A 484 22.70 22.99 -56.20
CA ASP A 484 22.33 24.40 -56.44
C ASP A 484 21.32 24.96 -55.41
N ALA A 485 20.86 24.14 -54.46
CA ALA A 485 19.88 24.52 -53.45
C ALA A 485 20.52 24.87 -52.10
N LYS A 486 20.05 25.97 -51.50
CA LYS A 486 20.34 26.36 -50.12
C LYS A 486 19.32 25.68 -49.20
N ASP A 487 19.74 24.66 -48.44
CA ASP A 487 18.95 24.12 -47.32
C ASP A 487 19.48 24.67 -46.01
N LEU A 488 18.65 24.65 -44.97
CA LEU A 488 19.05 25.02 -43.62
C LEU A 488 19.25 23.75 -42.80
N ASP A 489 20.36 23.69 -42.06
CA ASP A 489 20.67 22.61 -41.13
C ASP A 489 20.86 23.16 -39.72
N ILE A 490 20.49 22.37 -38.71
CA ILE A 490 20.67 22.76 -37.31
C ILE A 490 22.03 22.18 -36.85
N GLN A 491 22.95 23.06 -36.47
CA GLN A 491 24.25 22.68 -35.92
C GLN A 491 24.38 23.21 -34.49
N ILE A 492 24.51 22.29 -33.53
CA ILE A 492 24.69 22.62 -32.12
C ILE A 492 26.16 23.03 -31.87
N PRO A 493 26.45 24.28 -31.47
CA PRO A 493 27.80 24.71 -31.11
C PRO A 493 28.23 24.00 -29.83
N SER A 494 29.51 23.60 -29.74
CA SER A 494 30.06 22.91 -28.58
C SER A 494 29.30 21.64 -28.16
N GLN A 495 28.65 20.93 -29.10
CA GLN A 495 27.76 19.81 -28.81
C GLN A 495 28.34 18.80 -27.81
N ALA A 496 29.64 18.47 -27.89
CA ALA A 496 30.30 17.56 -26.96
C ALA A 496 30.21 18.04 -25.49
N LYS A 497 30.43 19.34 -25.22
CA LYS A 497 30.26 19.93 -23.88
C LYS A 497 28.80 19.87 -23.42
N LEU A 498 27.84 20.12 -24.32
CA LEU A 498 26.41 20.08 -23.98
C LEU A 498 25.96 18.67 -23.60
N VAL A 499 26.40 17.64 -24.35
CA VAL A 499 26.15 16.23 -24.01
C VAL A 499 26.78 15.87 -22.66
N GLU A 500 27.98 16.35 -22.36
CA GLU A 500 28.62 16.15 -21.06
C GLU A 500 27.81 16.80 -19.93
N ILE A 501 27.38 18.06 -20.12
CA ILE A 501 26.54 18.79 -19.14
C ILE A 501 25.24 18.03 -18.88
N VAL A 502 24.50 17.65 -19.92
CA VAL A 502 23.22 16.93 -19.80
C VAL A 502 23.41 15.58 -19.09
N SER A 503 24.44 14.82 -19.46
CA SER A 503 24.71 13.49 -18.88
C SER A 503 25.05 13.57 -17.39
N LYS A 504 26.03 14.40 -17.02
CA LYS A 504 26.45 14.58 -15.62
C LYS A 504 25.37 15.26 -14.79
N PHE A 505 24.64 16.23 -15.33
CA PHE A 505 23.56 16.89 -14.62
C PHE A 505 22.39 15.93 -14.34
N GLY A 506 22.01 15.10 -15.33
CA GLY A 506 21.04 14.03 -15.14
C GLY A 506 21.46 13.04 -14.05
N LEU A 507 22.75 12.65 -14.04
CA LEU A 507 23.31 11.81 -12.97
C LEU A 507 23.15 12.47 -11.60
N ILE A 508 23.60 13.73 -11.45
CA ILE A 508 23.53 14.49 -10.19
C ILE A 508 22.08 14.64 -9.68
N VAL A 509 21.11 14.92 -10.56
CA VAL A 509 19.69 15.01 -10.20
C VAL A 509 19.12 13.68 -9.70
N VAL A 510 19.57 12.55 -10.25
CA VAL A 510 19.09 11.21 -9.89
C VAL A 510 19.81 10.63 -8.66
N THR A 511 21.09 10.95 -8.45
CA THR A 511 21.92 10.31 -7.41
C THR A 511 22.24 11.22 -6.22
N GLY A 512 22.14 12.54 -6.36
CA GLY A 512 22.38 13.48 -5.25
C GLY A 512 21.29 13.38 -4.20
N SER A 513 21.68 13.38 -2.93
CA SER A 513 20.70 13.34 -1.84
C SER A 513 19.78 14.56 -1.88
N LYS A 514 18.57 14.45 -1.32
CA LYS A 514 17.64 15.59 -1.22
C LYS A 514 18.31 16.82 -0.58
N ARG A 515 19.14 16.58 0.43
CA ARG A 515 19.92 17.62 1.12
C ARG A 515 20.97 18.26 0.20
N PHE A 516 21.68 17.48 -0.62
CA PHE A 516 22.60 18.04 -1.61
C PHE A 516 21.88 18.92 -2.63
N GLN A 517 20.70 18.50 -3.09
CA GLN A 517 19.88 19.27 -4.03
C GLN A 517 19.40 20.59 -3.41
N GLU A 518 19.04 20.60 -2.12
CA GLU A 518 18.68 21.80 -1.37
C GLU A 518 19.92 22.72 -1.12
N GLU A 519 21.07 22.17 -0.69
CA GLU A 519 22.30 22.96 -0.46
C GLU A 519 22.90 23.55 -1.75
N GLN A 520 22.72 22.88 -2.89
CA GLN A 520 23.28 23.29 -4.18
C GLN A 520 22.25 23.83 -5.17
N GLU A 521 21.03 24.15 -4.71
CA GLU A 521 19.91 24.61 -5.54
C GLU A 521 20.32 25.75 -6.49
N ALA A 522 21.07 26.74 -5.99
CA ALA A 522 21.53 27.86 -6.81
C ALA A 522 22.45 27.44 -7.97
N ASN A 523 23.34 26.46 -7.76
CA ASN A 523 24.23 25.94 -8.80
C ASN A 523 23.49 25.02 -9.78
N MET A 524 22.57 24.18 -9.27
CA MET A 524 21.71 23.36 -10.12
C MET A 524 20.78 24.22 -11.00
N THR A 525 20.25 25.31 -10.46
CA THR A 525 19.44 26.29 -11.19
C THR A 525 20.24 26.97 -12.30
N LYS A 526 21.48 27.38 -12.08
CA LYS A 526 22.35 27.92 -13.16
C LYS A 526 22.47 26.94 -14.34
N VAL A 527 22.71 25.66 -14.06
CA VAL A 527 22.83 24.62 -15.11
C VAL A 527 21.49 24.41 -15.81
N ASN A 528 20.39 24.31 -15.06
CA ASN A 528 19.04 24.21 -15.63
C ASN A 528 18.70 25.38 -16.55
N CYS A 529 18.91 26.62 -16.10
CA CYS A 529 18.65 27.82 -16.91
C CYS A 529 19.42 27.79 -18.25
N LYS A 530 20.66 27.28 -18.27
CA LYS A 530 21.43 27.16 -19.52
C LYS A 530 20.90 26.06 -20.44
N LEU A 531 20.39 24.96 -19.89
CA LEU A 531 19.73 23.91 -20.67
C LEU A 531 18.38 24.38 -21.22
N ASP A 532 17.62 25.17 -20.47
CA ASP A 532 16.34 25.74 -20.90
C ASP A 532 16.53 26.83 -21.97
N GLU A 533 17.59 27.64 -21.84
CA GLU A 533 18.06 28.57 -22.89
C GLU A 533 18.37 27.81 -24.20
N PHE A 534 19.04 26.65 -24.12
CA PHE A 534 19.28 25.78 -25.27
C PHE A 534 17.99 25.21 -25.87
N VAL A 535 17.02 24.76 -25.06
CA VAL A 535 15.72 24.26 -25.56
C VAL A 535 14.96 25.36 -26.29
N ALA A 536 14.90 26.57 -25.74
CA ALA A 536 14.24 27.71 -26.37
C ALA A 536 14.90 28.10 -27.70
N ALA A 537 16.23 28.10 -27.75
CA ALA A 537 16.97 28.32 -29.00
C ALA A 537 16.74 27.21 -30.03
N LEU A 538 16.68 25.94 -29.60
CA LEU A 538 16.40 24.80 -30.48
C LEU A 538 14.98 24.89 -31.06
N GLU A 539 13.98 25.27 -30.27
CA GLU A 539 12.62 25.53 -30.74
C GLU A 539 12.58 26.64 -31.81
N GLN A 540 13.29 27.75 -31.59
CA GLN A 540 13.44 28.82 -32.58
C GLN A 540 14.12 28.34 -33.87
N ALA A 541 15.20 27.54 -33.75
CA ALA A 541 15.91 26.98 -34.90
C ALA A 541 15.05 25.98 -35.69
N MET A 542 14.28 25.15 -35.00
CA MET A 542 13.28 24.25 -35.59
C MET A 542 12.21 25.03 -36.35
N THR A 543 11.70 26.11 -35.75
CA THR A 543 10.72 27.02 -36.33
C THR A 543 11.24 27.68 -37.61
N PHE A 544 12.45 28.25 -37.56
CA PHE A 544 13.07 28.90 -38.72
C PHE A 544 13.34 27.90 -39.86
N ARG A 545 13.90 26.72 -39.54
CA ARG A 545 14.12 25.64 -40.51
C ARG A 545 12.81 25.16 -41.14
N PHE A 546 11.77 24.95 -40.34
CA PHE A 546 10.47 24.49 -40.83
C PHE A 546 9.78 25.55 -41.71
N ALA A 547 9.80 26.82 -41.29
CA ALA A 547 9.22 27.93 -42.03
C ALA A 547 9.88 28.13 -43.41
N HIS A 548 11.22 28.10 -43.49
CA HIS A 548 11.97 28.21 -44.74
C HIS A 548 11.77 26.99 -45.65
N LYS A 549 11.86 25.77 -45.09
CA LYS A 549 11.85 24.53 -45.89
C LYS A 549 10.46 24.14 -46.40
N TYR A 550 9.41 24.43 -45.62
CA TYR A 550 8.03 24.04 -45.94
C TYR A 550 7.06 25.21 -45.86
N GLY A 551 7.16 26.07 -44.83
CA GLY A 551 6.20 27.14 -44.55
C GLY A 551 5.93 28.08 -45.72
N GLU A 552 6.97 28.53 -46.44
CA GLU A 552 6.81 29.44 -47.60
C GLU A 552 5.95 28.85 -48.73
N LYS A 553 5.97 27.53 -48.94
CA LYS A 553 5.13 26.84 -49.93
C LYS A 553 3.79 26.43 -49.35
N LEU A 554 3.78 26.03 -48.09
CA LEU A 554 2.59 25.50 -47.41
C LEU A 554 1.56 26.59 -47.09
N ILE A 555 1.98 27.78 -46.67
CA ILE A 555 1.06 28.87 -46.30
C ILE A 555 0.18 29.30 -47.49
N PRO A 556 0.71 29.64 -48.69
CA PRO A 556 -0.13 30.03 -49.83
C PRO A 556 -1.07 28.91 -50.29
N ILE A 557 -0.63 27.66 -50.20
CA ILE A 557 -1.40 26.47 -50.60
C ILE A 557 -2.57 26.21 -49.62
N LEU A 558 -2.34 26.33 -48.31
CA LEU A 558 -3.40 26.25 -47.31
C LEU A 558 -4.33 27.47 -47.33
N GLU A 559 -3.81 28.65 -47.64
CA GLU A 559 -4.65 29.82 -47.93
C GLU A 559 -5.52 29.62 -49.17
N GLU A 560 -5.02 28.97 -50.23
CA GLU A 560 -5.81 28.62 -51.41
C GLU A 560 -6.90 27.62 -51.05
N LEU A 561 -6.61 26.59 -50.25
CA LEU A 561 -7.61 25.67 -49.70
C LEU A 561 -8.70 26.43 -48.90
N VAL A 562 -8.31 27.41 -48.09
CA VAL A 562 -9.24 28.30 -47.37
C VAL A 562 -10.01 29.25 -48.31
N LYS A 563 -9.65 29.36 -49.60
CA LYS A 563 -10.34 30.12 -50.65
C LYS A 563 -11.09 29.24 -51.68
N VAL A 564 -10.97 27.91 -51.61
CA VAL A 564 -11.70 26.94 -52.46
C VAL A 564 -13.22 27.07 -52.25
N GLY A 565 -14.01 27.01 -53.33
CA GLY A 565 -15.46 27.31 -53.31
C GLY A 565 -15.88 28.66 -53.92
N GLY A 566 -14.98 29.37 -54.62
CA GLY A 566 -15.35 30.51 -55.48
C GLY A 566 -15.94 30.05 -56.84
N PRO A 567 -16.93 30.75 -57.42
CA PRO A 567 -17.79 30.22 -58.49
C PRO A 567 -17.14 29.99 -59.88
N ASN A 568 -15.83 30.21 -60.05
CA ASN A 568 -15.19 30.37 -61.37
C ASN A 568 -13.93 29.50 -61.61
N LYS A 569 -13.79 28.31 -60.98
CA LYS A 569 -12.68 27.36 -61.29
C LYS A 569 -13.18 26.11 -62.01
N SER A 570 -12.50 25.73 -63.10
CA SER A 570 -12.78 24.51 -63.86
C SER A 570 -12.21 23.25 -63.19
N ASP A 571 -12.84 22.10 -63.41
CA ASP A 571 -12.55 20.88 -62.63
C ASP A 571 -11.14 20.31 -62.86
N ALA A 572 -10.58 20.48 -64.06
CA ALA A 572 -9.18 20.12 -64.33
C ALA A 572 -8.18 20.96 -63.53
N ALA A 573 -8.46 22.26 -63.33
CA ALA A 573 -7.63 23.14 -62.50
C ALA A 573 -7.78 22.82 -61.00
N LYS A 574 -8.97 22.38 -60.57
CA LYS A 574 -9.19 21.87 -59.20
C LYS A 574 -8.37 20.61 -58.93
N ILE A 575 -8.45 19.59 -59.79
CA ILE A 575 -7.70 18.33 -59.62
C ILE A 575 -6.18 18.57 -59.56
N ALA A 576 -5.66 19.46 -60.41
CA ALA A 576 -4.25 19.86 -60.36
C ALA A 576 -3.87 20.59 -59.04
N SER A 577 -4.74 21.48 -58.55
CA SER A 577 -4.57 22.16 -57.25
C SER A 577 -4.60 21.17 -56.08
N LEU A 578 -5.53 20.20 -56.09
CA LEU A 578 -5.62 19.15 -55.06
C LEU A 578 -4.39 18.25 -55.00
N GLN A 579 -3.89 17.82 -56.16
CA GLN A 579 -2.65 17.05 -56.21
C GLN A 579 -1.47 17.86 -55.67
N SER A 580 -1.39 19.16 -56.02
CA SER A 580 -0.37 20.07 -55.48
C SER A 580 -0.46 20.25 -53.96
N ILE A 581 -1.68 20.36 -53.38
CA ILE A 581 -1.89 20.40 -51.92
C ILE A 581 -1.45 19.08 -51.27
N LEU A 582 -1.86 17.93 -51.82
CA LEU A 582 -1.46 16.61 -51.30
C LEU A 582 0.05 16.40 -51.30
N ASP A 583 0.73 16.84 -52.36
CA ASP A 583 2.19 16.73 -52.48
C ASP A 583 2.92 17.71 -51.56
N ALA A 584 2.38 18.91 -51.35
CA ALA A 584 2.88 19.86 -50.35
C ALA A 584 2.74 19.32 -48.91
N LEU A 585 1.64 18.63 -48.58
CA LEU A 585 1.38 18.06 -47.25
C LEU A 585 2.24 16.83 -46.91
N LYS A 586 2.75 16.09 -47.91
CA LYS A 586 3.66 14.95 -47.68
C LYS A 586 4.99 15.38 -47.04
N LEU A 587 5.45 16.61 -47.32
CA LEU A 587 6.79 17.06 -46.98
C LEU A 587 6.94 17.49 -45.49
N PRO A 588 6.01 18.24 -44.88
CA PRO A 588 6.00 18.51 -43.44
C PRO A 588 5.93 17.27 -42.55
N ALA A 589 5.20 16.23 -42.97
CA ALA A 589 5.07 14.98 -42.21
C ALA A 589 6.39 14.18 -42.12
N ALA A 590 7.38 14.52 -42.95
CA ALA A 590 8.74 13.98 -42.89
C ALA A 590 9.75 14.97 -42.26
N PHE A 591 9.28 16.02 -41.58
CA PHE A 591 10.18 16.98 -40.94
C PHE A 591 10.90 16.32 -39.76
N ASN A 592 12.22 16.27 -39.86
CA ASN A 592 13.09 15.87 -38.77
C ASN A 592 14.20 16.93 -38.57
N PRO A 593 14.21 17.68 -37.45
CA PRO A 593 15.15 18.77 -37.24
C PRO A 593 16.58 18.29 -36.94
N LEU A 594 16.73 17.13 -36.29
CA LEU A 594 17.99 16.49 -35.91
C LEU A 594 17.76 14.98 -35.76
N ALA A 595 18.80 14.15 -35.83
CA ALA A 595 18.63 12.71 -35.58
C ALA A 595 18.09 12.45 -34.16
N LYS A 596 17.12 11.53 -33.98
CA LYS A 596 16.53 11.24 -32.66
C LYS A 596 17.57 10.86 -31.60
N THR A 597 18.59 10.09 -32.00
CA THR A 597 19.74 9.73 -31.14
C THR A 597 20.66 10.91 -30.79
N GLN A 598 20.63 12.00 -31.58
CA GLN A 598 21.33 13.23 -31.30
C GLN A 598 20.52 14.11 -30.33
N LEU A 599 19.21 14.25 -30.56
CA LEU A 599 18.27 14.94 -29.67
C LEU A 599 18.30 14.36 -28.25
N ALA A 600 18.21 13.04 -28.12
CA ALA A 600 18.27 12.37 -26.81
C ALA A 600 19.57 12.70 -26.03
N LYS A 601 20.72 12.79 -26.72
CA LYS A 601 22.01 13.12 -26.09
C LYS A 601 22.15 14.57 -25.65
N VAL A 602 21.46 15.52 -26.29
CA VAL A 602 21.60 16.97 -26.03
C VAL A 602 20.44 17.57 -25.24
N LEU A 603 19.37 16.81 -25.03
CA LEU A 603 18.22 17.19 -24.20
C LEU A 603 18.14 16.34 -22.92
N GLY A 604 18.54 15.07 -22.98
CA GLY A 604 18.33 14.12 -21.90
C GLY A 604 16.85 13.79 -21.69
N GLU A 605 16.59 12.87 -20.76
CA GLU A 605 15.25 12.33 -20.51
C GLU A 605 14.25 13.41 -20.05
N ALA A 606 14.71 14.42 -19.29
CA ALA A 606 13.85 15.49 -18.77
C ALA A 606 13.31 16.46 -19.83
N ARG A 607 14.05 16.70 -20.93
CA ARG A 607 13.71 17.73 -21.94
C ARG A 607 13.39 17.16 -23.32
N LEU A 608 13.76 15.91 -23.60
CA LEU A 608 13.41 15.23 -24.86
C LEU A 608 11.89 15.17 -25.12
N PRO A 609 11.02 14.83 -24.15
CA PRO A 609 9.57 14.72 -24.39
C PRO A 609 8.91 16.01 -24.87
N TYR A 610 9.43 17.17 -24.45
CA TYR A 610 8.93 18.47 -24.91
C TYR A 610 9.12 18.66 -26.43
N VAL A 611 10.34 18.37 -26.92
CA VAL A 611 10.68 18.52 -28.34
C VAL A 611 10.05 17.40 -29.18
N GLU A 612 9.98 16.18 -28.66
CA GLU A 612 9.27 15.08 -29.32
C GLU A 612 7.76 15.33 -29.40
N GLY A 613 7.15 15.96 -28.39
CA GLY A 613 5.75 16.40 -28.44
C GLY A 613 5.48 17.40 -29.57
N ILE A 614 6.34 18.43 -29.70
CA ILE A 614 6.24 19.40 -30.80
C ILE A 614 6.33 18.70 -32.18
N MET A 615 7.27 17.76 -32.33
CA MET A 615 7.42 17.02 -33.58
C MET A 615 6.25 16.07 -33.84
N GLY A 616 5.80 15.35 -32.82
CA GLY A 616 4.73 14.34 -32.91
C GLY A 616 3.38 14.95 -33.26
N ASP A 617 2.95 15.99 -32.55
CA ASP A 617 1.70 16.73 -32.86
C ASP A 617 1.76 17.31 -34.30
N ASN A 618 2.93 17.79 -34.75
CA ASN A 618 3.11 18.33 -36.08
C ASN A 618 3.02 17.27 -37.20
N VAL A 619 3.65 16.10 -37.02
CA VAL A 619 3.54 14.98 -37.96
C VAL A 619 2.12 14.44 -38.01
N ALA A 620 1.48 14.25 -36.85
CA ALA A 620 0.09 13.82 -36.75
C ALA A 620 -0.87 14.79 -37.47
N PHE A 621 -0.75 16.10 -37.20
CA PHE A 621 -1.60 17.11 -37.82
C PHE A 621 -1.54 17.07 -39.35
N TYR A 622 -0.36 17.03 -39.97
CA TYR A 622 -0.24 17.00 -41.43
C TYR A 622 -0.64 15.65 -42.04
N ALA A 623 -0.43 14.53 -41.32
CA ALA A 623 -0.92 13.23 -41.76
C ALA A 623 -2.46 13.21 -41.80
N THR A 624 -3.13 13.64 -40.72
CA THR A 624 -4.59 13.69 -40.63
C THR A 624 -5.19 14.72 -41.62
N LEU A 625 -4.57 15.90 -41.77
CA LEU A 625 -5.01 16.90 -42.76
C LEU A 625 -4.90 16.37 -44.20
N LYS A 626 -3.85 15.60 -44.52
CA LYS A 626 -3.69 14.96 -45.83
C LYS A 626 -4.76 13.88 -46.07
N SER A 627 -5.05 13.02 -45.08
CA SER A 627 -6.07 11.96 -45.19
C SER A 627 -7.49 12.51 -45.31
N SER A 628 -7.79 13.61 -44.61
CA SER A 628 -9.10 14.28 -44.65
C SER A 628 -9.29 15.24 -45.82
N LEU A 629 -8.22 15.63 -46.52
CA LEU A 629 -8.26 16.67 -47.56
C LEU A 629 -9.37 16.49 -48.62
N PRO A 630 -9.64 15.29 -49.19
CA PRO A 630 -10.68 15.13 -50.21
C PRO A 630 -12.07 15.52 -49.68
N LEU A 631 -12.38 15.16 -48.44
CA LEU A 631 -13.65 15.50 -47.78
C LEU A 631 -13.70 16.97 -47.33
N VAL A 632 -12.58 17.50 -46.83
CA VAL A 632 -12.44 18.94 -46.53
C VAL A 632 -12.76 19.78 -47.76
N VAL A 633 -12.25 19.40 -48.93
CA VAL A 633 -12.50 20.12 -50.19
C VAL A 633 -13.96 20.01 -50.61
N GLN A 634 -14.52 18.79 -50.62
CA GLN A 634 -15.93 18.58 -50.97
C GLN A 634 -16.87 19.39 -50.05
N LEU A 635 -16.53 19.49 -48.76
CA LEU A 635 -17.24 20.28 -47.76
C LEU A 635 -17.07 21.80 -47.94
N LEU A 636 -15.94 22.27 -48.48
CA LEU A 636 -15.69 23.69 -48.75
C LEU A 636 -16.24 24.17 -50.10
N GLU A 637 -16.34 23.29 -51.10
CA GLU A 637 -16.95 23.60 -52.42
C GLU A 637 -18.47 23.45 -52.40
N ASN A 638 -18.98 22.24 -52.14
CA ASN A 638 -20.39 21.87 -52.35
C ASN A 638 -21.04 21.33 -51.05
N PRO A 639 -21.09 22.10 -49.94
CA PRO A 639 -21.68 21.64 -48.68
C PRO A 639 -23.18 21.28 -48.75
N ARG A 640 -23.89 21.62 -49.84
CA ARG A 640 -25.30 21.24 -50.04
C ARG A 640 -25.48 19.85 -50.66
N GLU A 641 -24.44 19.29 -51.27
CA GLU A 641 -24.47 17.95 -51.89
C GLU A 641 -24.05 16.85 -50.90
N LEU A 642 -23.53 17.24 -49.74
CA LEU A 642 -23.12 16.35 -48.66
C LEU A 642 -24.27 16.05 -47.69
N GLY A 643 -24.27 14.83 -47.16
CA GLY A 643 -25.13 14.42 -46.06
C GLY A 643 -24.47 14.59 -44.68
N PRO A 644 -25.24 14.40 -43.60
CA PRO A 644 -24.72 14.44 -42.23
C PRO A 644 -23.74 13.31 -41.90
N SER A 645 -23.85 12.13 -42.53
CA SER A 645 -22.96 10.99 -42.29
C SER A 645 -21.52 11.28 -42.74
N GLN A 646 -21.32 12.06 -43.81
CA GLN A 646 -19.99 12.49 -44.24
C GLN A 646 -19.31 13.44 -43.23
N LEU A 647 -20.06 14.17 -42.40
CA LEU A 647 -19.49 14.96 -41.28
C LEU A 647 -18.94 14.08 -40.14
N MET A 648 -19.33 12.81 -40.10
CA MET A 648 -18.87 11.81 -39.12
C MET A 648 -17.82 10.85 -39.70
N ASN A 649 -17.26 11.14 -40.88
CA ASN A 649 -16.14 10.38 -41.41
C ASN A 649 -14.92 10.48 -40.47
N GLU A 650 -14.30 9.33 -40.19
CA GLU A 650 -13.17 9.16 -39.27
C GLU A 650 -12.08 10.22 -39.45
N HIS A 651 -11.53 10.40 -40.66
CA HIS A 651 -10.45 11.35 -40.92
C HIS A 651 -10.86 12.82 -40.70
N LEU A 652 -12.11 13.17 -40.99
CA LEU A 652 -12.62 14.53 -40.77
C LEU A 652 -12.86 14.79 -39.27
N VAL A 653 -13.32 13.77 -38.53
CA VAL A 653 -13.47 13.83 -37.07
C VAL A 653 -12.10 13.96 -36.39
N GLU A 654 -11.10 13.17 -36.79
CA GLU A 654 -9.72 13.28 -36.31
C GLU A 654 -9.16 14.70 -36.55
N LEU A 655 -9.33 15.25 -37.76
CA LEU A 655 -8.84 16.60 -38.07
C LEU A 655 -9.46 17.65 -37.13
N LEU A 656 -10.77 17.56 -36.88
CA LEU A 656 -11.49 18.49 -36.02
C LEU A 656 -11.10 18.34 -34.55
N GLN A 657 -10.83 17.12 -34.08
CA GLN A 657 -10.30 16.87 -32.74
C GLN A 657 -8.90 17.50 -32.56
N ILE A 658 -8.00 17.36 -33.55
CA ILE A 658 -6.68 18.03 -33.49
C ILE A 658 -6.83 19.56 -33.57
N LEU A 659 -7.73 20.07 -34.41
CA LEU A 659 -8.06 21.51 -34.47
C LEU A 659 -8.80 22.03 -33.21
N ALA A 660 -9.31 21.15 -32.34
CA ALA A 660 -9.91 21.49 -31.06
C ALA A 660 -8.91 21.38 -29.89
N LYS A 661 -7.96 20.44 -29.95
CA LYS A 661 -6.90 20.25 -28.95
C LYS A 661 -5.89 21.41 -29.00
N THR A 662 -6.10 22.43 -28.16
CA THR A 662 -5.27 23.65 -28.08
C THR A 662 -3.78 23.35 -28.02
N SER A 663 -3.34 22.41 -27.18
CA SER A 663 -1.91 22.08 -27.03
C SER A 663 -1.25 21.50 -28.29
N ALA A 664 -1.94 20.66 -29.05
CA ALA A 664 -1.42 20.13 -30.31
C ALA A 664 -1.37 21.21 -31.39
N LEU A 665 -2.42 22.03 -31.47
CA LEU A 665 -2.48 23.13 -32.41
C LEU A 665 -1.41 24.20 -32.11
N ASP A 666 -1.17 24.50 -30.83
CA ASP A 666 -0.11 25.40 -30.39
C ASP A 666 1.28 24.86 -30.77
N ASN A 667 1.51 23.56 -30.67
CA ASN A 667 2.76 22.91 -31.12
C ASN A 667 2.97 23.00 -32.64
N VAL A 668 1.91 22.86 -33.45
CA VAL A 668 1.95 23.14 -34.90
C VAL A 668 2.23 24.63 -35.17
N ILE A 669 1.59 25.53 -34.42
CA ILE A 669 1.76 26.98 -34.55
C ILE A 669 3.17 27.43 -34.16
N LYS A 670 3.81 26.84 -33.14
CA LYS A 670 5.21 27.12 -32.77
C LYS A 670 6.13 26.99 -33.97
N LEU A 671 6.06 25.86 -34.68
CA LEU A 671 6.90 25.59 -35.86
C LEU A 671 6.58 26.49 -37.07
N CYS A 672 5.37 27.04 -37.17
CA CYS A 672 5.01 27.98 -38.23
C CYS A 672 3.96 29.01 -37.77
N PRO A 673 4.36 30.09 -37.07
CA PRO A 673 3.41 30.99 -36.42
C PRO A 673 2.42 31.67 -37.37
N LYS A 674 2.82 31.88 -38.63
CA LYS A 674 1.97 32.41 -39.70
C LYS A 674 0.75 31.52 -40.02
N LEU A 675 0.80 30.21 -39.73
CA LEU A 675 -0.33 29.30 -39.92
C LEU A 675 -1.49 29.56 -38.94
N HIS A 676 -1.27 30.23 -37.80
CA HIS A 676 -2.34 30.48 -36.82
C HIS A 676 -3.60 31.09 -37.46
N ILE A 677 -3.43 32.10 -38.32
CA ILE A 677 -4.54 32.75 -39.02
C ILE A 677 -5.19 31.81 -40.04
N VAL A 678 -4.38 31.05 -40.79
CA VAL A 678 -4.85 30.14 -41.84
C VAL A 678 -5.64 28.97 -41.24
N LEU A 679 -5.14 28.35 -40.18
CA LEU A 679 -5.79 27.22 -39.48
C LEU A 679 -7.05 27.67 -38.74
N LYS A 680 -7.05 28.86 -38.14
CA LYS A 680 -8.26 29.48 -37.57
C LYS A 680 -9.33 29.71 -38.65
N ASN A 681 -8.95 30.23 -39.81
CA ASN A 681 -9.88 30.44 -40.92
C ASN A 681 -10.37 29.12 -41.52
N LEU A 682 -9.51 28.10 -41.63
CA LEU A 682 -9.88 26.74 -42.06
C LEU A 682 -10.92 26.14 -41.11
N LYS A 683 -10.67 26.18 -39.79
CA LYS A 683 -11.62 25.74 -38.76
C LYS A 683 -12.96 26.48 -38.92
N MET A 684 -12.95 27.82 -38.98
CA MET A 684 -14.18 28.61 -39.15
C MET A 684 -14.94 28.27 -40.43
N ARG A 685 -14.26 28.02 -41.55
CA ARG A 685 -14.92 27.60 -42.80
C ARG A 685 -15.48 26.18 -42.72
N LEU A 686 -14.75 25.22 -42.14
CA LEU A 686 -15.26 23.86 -41.89
C LEU A 686 -16.53 23.87 -41.04
N LEU A 687 -16.54 24.66 -39.96
CA LEU A 687 -17.73 24.82 -39.12
C LEU A 687 -18.89 25.50 -39.86
N THR A 688 -18.60 26.50 -40.70
CA THR A 688 -19.62 27.18 -41.52
C THR A 688 -20.22 26.24 -42.57
N SER A 689 -19.39 25.45 -43.24
CA SER A 689 -19.85 24.42 -44.19
C SER A 689 -20.65 23.32 -43.49
N ALA A 690 -20.23 22.86 -42.31
CA ALA A 690 -21.01 21.90 -41.52
C ALA A 690 -22.38 22.45 -41.13
N LYS A 691 -22.49 23.74 -40.76
CA LYS A 691 -23.80 24.40 -40.58
C LYS A 691 -24.64 24.37 -41.85
N LEU A 692 -24.05 24.57 -43.03
CA LEU A 692 -24.77 24.52 -44.30
C LEU A 692 -25.26 23.11 -44.65
N VAL A 693 -24.44 22.06 -44.43
CA VAL A 693 -24.86 20.65 -44.56
C VAL A 693 -26.08 20.37 -43.68
N ILE A 694 -25.99 20.73 -42.40
CA ILE A 694 -27.04 20.46 -41.42
C ILE A 694 -28.29 21.29 -41.72
N ALA A 695 -28.16 22.60 -41.99
CA ALA A 695 -29.29 23.46 -42.31
C ALA A 695 -30.00 23.06 -43.63
N ASN A 696 -29.26 22.52 -44.61
CA ASN A 696 -29.84 21.97 -45.83
C ASN A 696 -30.66 20.71 -45.54
N HIS A 697 -30.07 19.74 -44.83
CA HIS A 697 -30.75 18.50 -44.44
C HIS A 697 -31.93 18.72 -43.48
N CYS A 698 -31.83 19.73 -42.62
CA CYS A 698 -32.84 20.10 -41.63
C CYS A 698 -33.78 21.23 -42.10
N SER A 699 -33.76 21.62 -43.39
CA SER A 699 -34.69 22.63 -43.93
C SER A 699 -36.17 22.30 -43.67
N SER A 700 -36.50 21.01 -43.72
CA SER A 700 -37.81 20.46 -43.38
C SER A 700 -38.22 20.72 -41.90
N PHE A 701 -37.26 20.76 -40.97
CA PHE A 701 -37.50 21.08 -39.55
C PHE A 701 -38.09 22.49 -39.35
N THR A 702 -37.72 23.49 -40.16
CA THR A 702 -38.31 24.83 -40.06
C THR A 702 -39.76 24.90 -40.55
N GLY A 703 -40.15 24.07 -41.52
CA GLY A 703 -41.57 23.93 -41.91
C GLY A 703 -42.38 23.42 -40.72
N PHE A 704 -41.94 22.29 -40.15
CA PHE A 704 -42.53 21.71 -38.94
C PHE A 704 -42.66 22.72 -37.78
N LEU A 705 -41.61 23.49 -37.46
CA LEU A 705 -41.66 24.48 -36.38
C LEU A 705 -42.68 25.61 -36.64
N THR A 706 -42.82 26.04 -37.89
CA THR A 706 -43.73 27.13 -38.28
C THR A 706 -45.19 26.69 -38.20
N GLU A 707 -45.47 25.44 -38.56
CA GLU A 707 -46.81 24.84 -38.45
C GLU A 707 -47.15 24.45 -37.02
N PHE A 708 -46.19 23.94 -36.25
CA PHE A 708 -46.35 23.65 -34.82
C PHE A 708 -46.77 24.90 -34.04
N ALA A 709 -46.14 26.04 -34.36
CA ALA A 709 -46.47 27.33 -33.75
C ALA A 709 -47.84 27.91 -34.16
N SER A 710 -48.41 27.48 -35.29
CA SER A 710 -49.67 28.05 -35.83
C SER A 710 -50.90 27.17 -35.64
N VAL A 711 -50.76 25.83 -35.66
CA VAL A 711 -51.89 24.89 -35.58
C VAL A 711 -52.16 24.41 -34.15
N GLY A 712 -51.16 24.46 -33.26
CA GLY A 712 -51.31 24.07 -31.84
C GLY A 712 -51.67 22.60 -31.60
N LYS A 713 -51.56 21.73 -32.62
CA LYS A 713 -51.87 20.30 -32.57
C LYS A 713 -50.71 19.47 -33.14
N PRO A 714 -49.74 19.06 -32.29
CA PRO A 714 -48.54 18.33 -32.71
C PRO A 714 -48.84 17.06 -33.52
N GLU A 715 -49.90 16.36 -33.13
CA GLU A 715 -50.30 15.05 -33.66
C GLU A 715 -50.81 15.08 -35.10
N ALA A 716 -51.26 16.24 -35.59
CA ALA A 716 -51.68 16.40 -36.98
C ALA A 716 -50.46 16.61 -37.89
N ILE A 717 -49.56 17.49 -37.48
CA ILE A 717 -48.37 17.89 -38.26
C ILE A 717 -47.38 16.72 -38.38
N LEU A 718 -47.21 15.91 -37.33
CA LEU A 718 -46.36 14.71 -37.38
C LEU A 718 -46.89 13.59 -38.32
N LYS A 719 -48.14 13.68 -38.79
CA LYS A 719 -48.72 12.75 -39.77
C LYS A 719 -48.48 13.19 -41.22
N GLU A 720 -48.29 14.49 -41.44
CA GLU A 720 -47.99 15.05 -42.76
C GLU A 720 -46.48 14.93 -43.05
N ASP A 721 -46.08 14.98 -44.33
CA ASP A 721 -44.72 14.64 -44.78
C ASP A 721 -43.69 15.77 -44.59
N PHE A 722 -43.74 16.46 -43.44
CA PHE A 722 -42.91 17.62 -43.10
C PHE A 722 -41.48 17.31 -42.63
N VAL A 723 -41.13 16.04 -42.53
CA VAL A 723 -39.75 15.60 -42.28
C VAL A 723 -39.34 14.84 -43.53
N GLY A 724 -38.21 15.24 -44.12
CA GLY A 724 -37.74 14.78 -45.43
C GLY A 724 -37.85 13.27 -45.60
N LYS A 725 -38.18 12.83 -46.83
CA LYS A 725 -38.48 11.42 -47.16
C LYS A 725 -37.54 10.48 -46.43
N VAL A 726 -38.09 9.75 -45.44
CA VAL A 726 -37.45 8.54 -44.94
C VAL A 726 -37.48 7.58 -46.12
N SER A 727 -36.34 7.41 -46.78
CA SER A 727 -36.19 6.47 -47.90
C SER A 727 -36.39 5.06 -47.38
N THR A 728 -37.64 4.59 -47.40
CA THR A 728 -38.04 3.21 -47.04
C THR A 728 -37.51 2.16 -48.02
N GLU A 729 -36.76 2.59 -49.04
CA GLU A 729 -36.07 1.78 -50.04
C GLU A 729 -34.59 1.56 -49.71
N GLY A 730 -34.08 2.11 -48.60
CA GLY A 730 -32.75 1.80 -48.08
C GLY A 730 -32.79 0.59 -47.13
N ASP A 731 -31.91 -0.39 -47.36
CA ASP A 731 -31.80 -1.59 -46.52
C ASP A 731 -31.59 -1.23 -45.03
N GLY A 732 -32.25 -1.97 -44.15
CA GLY A 732 -32.73 -1.50 -42.84
C GLY A 732 -31.72 -1.26 -41.71
N GLU A 733 -30.46 -0.97 -42.01
CA GLU A 733 -29.37 -0.70 -41.05
C GLU A 733 -28.88 0.76 -41.08
N ASP A 734 -28.77 1.39 -42.26
CA ASP A 734 -28.13 2.71 -42.41
C ASP A 734 -28.94 3.90 -41.85
N SER A 735 -30.28 3.85 -41.89
CA SER A 735 -31.09 4.99 -41.42
C SER A 735 -30.95 5.23 -39.91
N THR A 736 -30.84 4.16 -39.12
CA THR A 736 -30.66 4.22 -37.66
C THR A 736 -29.32 4.84 -37.24
N MET A 737 -28.25 4.66 -38.03
CA MET A 737 -26.93 5.26 -37.78
C MET A 737 -26.96 6.80 -37.87
N CYS A 738 -27.69 7.36 -38.84
CA CYS A 738 -27.76 8.81 -39.07
C CYS A 738 -28.41 9.59 -37.90
N HIS A 739 -29.34 9.01 -37.16
CA HIS A 739 -30.01 9.73 -36.06
C HIS A 739 -29.12 9.91 -34.83
N ALA A 740 -28.31 8.90 -34.49
CA ALA A 740 -27.32 8.99 -33.40
C ALA A 740 -26.14 9.93 -33.73
N ALA A 741 -25.90 10.24 -35.01
CA ALA A 741 -24.82 11.11 -35.45
C ALA A 741 -25.00 12.56 -34.99
N PHE A 742 -26.22 13.12 -35.01
CA PHE A 742 -26.43 14.55 -34.78
C PHE A 742 -25.99 15.07 -33.40
N GLY A 743 -26.14 14.27 -32.33
CA GLY A 743 -25.61 14.60 -31.01
C GLY A 743 -24.08 14.66 -30.99
N LYS A 744 -23.41 13.74 -31.71
CA LYS A 744 -21.94 13.74 -31.87
C LYS A 744 -21.47 14.91 -32.75
N ILE A 745 -22.19 15.20 -33.84
CA ILE A 745 -21.94 16.38 -34.69
C ILE A 745 -22.04 17.67 -33.87
N PHE A 746 -23.06 17.81 -33.02
CA PHE A 746 -23.18 18.99 -32.16
C PHE A 746 -21.96 19.15 -31.23
N LYS A 747 -21.55 18.07 -30.54
CA LYS A 747 -20.35 18.09 -29.68
C LYS A 747 -19.07 18.43 -30.44
N LEU A 748 -18.82 17.79 -31.58
CA LEU A 748 -17.58 17.93 -32.34
C LEU A 748 -17.44 19.28 -33.06
N TYR A 749 -18.55 19.87 -33.51
CA TYR A 749 -18.51 21.07 -34.36
C TYR A 749 -18.94 22.35 -33.62
N PHE A 750 -19.87 22.29 -32.66
CA PHE A 750 -20.56 23.50 -32.17
C PHE A 750 -20.55 23.72 -30.65
N ALA A 751 -20.36 22.69 -29.82
CA ALA A 751 -20.43 22.82 -28.36
C ALA A 751 -19.42 23.85 -27.81
N ASP A 752 -18.18 23.82 -28.30
CA ASP A 752 -17.10 24.73 -27.86
C ASP A 752 -17.12 26.10 -28.56
N GLN A 753 -18.13 26.40 -29.38
CA GLN A 753 -18.23 27.71 -30.05
C GLN A 753 -18.88 28.76 -29.14
N PRO A 754 -18.47 30.05 -29.23
CA PRO A 754 -19.18 31.13 -28.53
C PRO A 754 -20.67 31.15 -28.88
N ALA A 755 -21.55 31.51 -27.94
CA ALA A 755 -23.00 31.43 -28.14
C ALA A 755 -23.53 32.17 -29.40
N ARG A 756 -22.91 33.31 -29.76
CA ARG A 756 -23.20 34.06 -31.01
C ARG A 756 -22.89 33.25 -32.28
N ASP A 757 -21.91 32.36 -32.20
CA ASP A 757 -21.42 31.50 -33.27
C ASP A 757 -22.10 30.12 -33.22
N GLN A 758 -22.98 29.87 -32.24
CA GLN A 758 -23.84 28.69 -32.17
C GLN A 758 -25.19 28.86 -32.88
N THR A 759 -25.45 29.97 -33.58
CA THR A 759 -26.66 30.13 -34.41
C THR A 759 -26.44 29.70 -35.86
N MET A 760 -27.48 29.15 -36.49
CA MET A 760 -27.57 28.84 -37.92
C MET A 760 -28.91 29.34 -38.49
N ASN A 761 -28.90 29.81 -39.74
CA ASN A 761 -30.11 30.23 -40.44
C ASN A 761 -30.66 29.05 -41.24
N VAL A 762 -31.83 28.56 -40.85
CA VAL A 762 -32.53 27.47 -41.54
C VAL A 762 -33.68 28.07 -42.35
N HIS A 763 -33.88 27.56 -43.57
CA HIS A 763 -34.75 28.17 -44.57
C HIS A 763 -36.00 27.31 -44.81
N SER A 764 -37.15 27.97 -44.90
CA SER A 764 -38.44 27.36 -45.24
C SER A 764 -39.17 28.25 -46.25
N GLY A 765 -39.25 27.79 -47.50
CA GLY A 765 -39.64 28.65 -48.63
C GLY A 765 -38.72 29.87 -48.74
N ASP A 766 -39.32 31.06 -48.88
CA ASP A 766 -38.60 32.34 -48.93
C ASP A 766 -38.21 32.89 -47.54
N ALA A 767 -38.61 32.23 -46.44
CA ALA A 767 -38.33 32.68 -45.07
C ALA A 767 -37.06 32.03 -44.51
N SER A 768 -36.30 32.80 -43.72
CA SER A 768 -35.06 32.35 -43.06
C SER A 768 -35.12 32.64 -41.57
N PHE A 769 -34.92 31.62 -40.73
CA PHE A 769 -35.06 31.70 -39.27
C PHE A 769 -33.75 31.38 -38.56
N PRO A 770 -33.29 32.23 -37.62
CA PRO A 770 -32.11 31.94 -36.80
C PRO A 770 -32.46 30.95 -35.68
N LEU A 771 -31.86 29.77 -35.72
CA LEU A 771 -31.99 28.71 -34.71
C LEU A 771 -30.61 28.37 -34.11
N THR A 772 -30.58 27.92 -32.86
CA THR A 772 -29.34 27.40 -32.27
C THR A 772 -28.99 26.04 -32.89
N CYS A 773 -27.70 25.78 -33.14
CA CYS A 773 -27.22 24.49 -33.67
C CYS A 773 -27.61 23.32 -32.76
N ALA A 774 -27.64 23.55 -31.44
CA ALA A 774 -28.20 22.64 -30.44
C ALA A 774 -29.64 22.21 -30.79
N ALA A 775 -30.55 23.18 -30.97
CA ALA A 775 -31.94 22.92 -31.30
C ALA A 775 -32.14 22.24 -32.67
N VAL A 776 -31.32 22.57 -33.68
CA VAL A 776 -31.43 21.94 -35.00
C VAL A 776 -30.88 20.51 -35.00
N CYS A 777 -29.72 20.26 -34.40
CA CYS A 777 -29.19 18.89 -34.26
C CYS A 777 -30.08 18.02 -33.37
N GLY A 778 -30.61 18.57 -32.27
CA GLY A 778 -31.60 17.90 -31.42
C GLY A 778 -32.87 17.56 -32.21
N GLY A 779 -33.46 18.56 -32.88
CA GLY A 779 -34.63 18.35 -33.75
C GLY A 779 -34.41 17.29 -34.82
N ALA A 780 -33.28 17.32 -35.51
CA ALA A 780 -32.92 16.34 -36.56
C ALA A 780 -32.75 14.90 -36.04
N GLY A 781 -32.24 14.74 -34.81
CA GLY A 781 -32.14 13.43 -34.17
C GLY A 781 -33.48 12.86 -33.71
N ILE A 782 -34.39 13.71 -33.22
CA ILE A 782 -35.63 13.27 -32.51
C ILE A 782 -36.86 13.27 -33.43
N LEU A 783 -36.98 14.21 -34.38
CA LEU A 783 -38.20 14.37 -35.18
C LEU A 783 -38.53 13.18 -36.11
N PRO A 784 -37.56 12.53 -36.79
CA PRO A 784 -37.82 11.30 -37.55
C PRO A 784 -38.32 10.16 -36.65
N PHE A 785 -37.70 10.02 -35.48
CA PHE A 785 -38.07 9.02 -34.48
C PHE A 785 -39.48 9.26 -33.91
N ALA A 786 -39.86 10.53 -33.69
CA ALA A 786 -41.23 10.89 -33.29
C ALA A 786 -42.28 10.55 -34.36
N LYS A 787 -41.95 10.75 -35.65
CA LYS A 787 -42.80 10.36 -36.78
C LYS A 787 -43.02 8.84 -36.79
N ASP A 788 -41.99 8.05 -36.51
CA ASP A 788 -42.10 6.60 -36.45
C ASP A 788 -42.91 6.12 -35.22
N ILE A 789 -42.82 6.78 -34.06
CA ILE A 789 -43.74 6.54 -32.93
C ILE A 789 -45.20 6.80 -33.34
N VAL A 790 -45.49 7.94 -33.98
CA VAL A 790 -46.87 8.30 -34.36
C VAL A 790 -47.43 7.33 -35.40
N LYS A 791 -46.61 6.91 -36.38
CA LYS A 791 -46.98 5.85 -37.34
C LYS A 791 -47.23 4.52 -36.64
N LEU A 792 -46.36 4.10 -35.71
CA LEU A 792 -46.51 2.84 -34.98
C LEU A 792 -47.75 2.84 -34.09
N ALA A 793 -48.04 3.95 -33.40
CA ALA A 793 -49.26 4.13 -32.63
C ALA A 793 -50.51 4.00 -33.52
N PHE A 794 -50.51 4.64 -34.70
CA PHE A 794 -51.61 4.53 -35.65
C PHE A 794 -51.77 3.12 -36.23
N LEU A 795 -50.67 2.44 -36.57
CA LEU A 795 -50.70 1.04 -37.03
C LEU A 795 -51.23 0.09 -35.94
N ILE A 796 -50.92 0.35 -34.66
CA ILE A 796 -51.48 -0.40 -33.53
C ILE A 796 -52.99 -0.10 -33.38
N GLU A 797 -53.41 1.17 -33.43
CA GLU A 797 -54.83 1.54 -33.37
C GLU A 797 -55.65 0.95 -34.54
N GLU A 798 -55.12 1.00 -35.77
CA GLU A 798 -55.74 0.41 -36.95
C GLU A 798 -55.79 -1.12 -36.87
N ASN A 799 -54.73 -1.77 -36.37
CA ASN A 799 -54.73 -3.22 -36.15
C ASN A 799 -55.67 -3.63 -35.01
N ASN A 800 -55.82 -2.84 -33.95
CA ASN A 800 -56.75 -3.12 -32.86
C ASN A 800 -58.21 -2.94 -33.31
N ALA A 801 -58.48 -1.98 -34.21
CA ALA A 801 -59.76 -1.87 -34.91
C ALA A 801 -60.02 -3.08 -35.83
N LYS A 802 -59.02 -3.53 -36.61
CA LYS A 802 -59.11 -4.74 -37.45
C LYS A 802 -59.30 -6.01 -36.62
N LYS A 803 -58.60 -6.15 -35.49
CA LYS A 803 -58.71 -7.26 -34.52
C LYS A 803 -60.09 -7.30 -33.88
N SER A 804 -60.62 -6.15 -33.45
CA SER A 804 -61.99 -6.02 -32.93
C SER A 804 -63.04 -6.38 -33.99
N SER A 805 -62.85 -5.91 -35.23
CA SER A 805 -63.67 -6.29 -36.39
C SER A 805 -63.65 -7.80 -36.63
N MET A 806 -62.46 -8.40 -36.69
CA MET A 806 -62.25 -9.83 -36.97
C MET A 806 -62.79 -10.72 -35.84
N ALA A 807 -62.62 -10.33 -34.58
CA ALA A 807 -63.25 -10.98 -33.43
C ALA A 807 -64.78 -10.95 -33.50
N SER A 808 -65.38 -9.86 -33.98
CA SER A 808 -66.84 -9.77 -34.19
C SER A 808 -67.37 -10.63 -35.34
N VAL A 809 -66.50 -10.98 -36.30
CA VAL A 809 -66.80 -11.90 -37.41
C VAL A 809 -66.66 -13.35 -36.93
N LEU A 810 -65.59 -13.67 -36.20
CA LEU A 810 -65.37 -14.96 -35.56
C LEU A 810 -66.50 -15.33 -34.58
N SER A 811 -66.99 -14.37 -33.79
CA SER A 811 -68.13 -14.61 -32.87
C SER A 811 -69.46 -14.94 -33.55
N LYS A 812 -69.53 -14.83 -34.90
CA LYS A 812 -70.73 -15.13 -35.71
C LYS A 812 -70.62 -16.42 -36.53
N LYS A 813 -69.43 -17.02 -36.68
CA LYS A 813 -69.19 -18.26 -37.44
C LYS A 813 -69.06 -19.46 -36.50
N ASN A 814 -70.17 -20.16 -36.24
CA ASN A 814 -70.22 -21.32 -35.34
C ASN A 814 -70.02 -22.69 -36.04
N SER A 815 -69.22 -22.79 -37.11
CA SER A 815 -68.89 -24.08 -37.75
C SER A 815 -67.74 -24.05 -38.78
N ALA A 816 -66.47 -24.14 -38.32
CA ALA A 816 -65.35 -24.81 -39.03
C ALA A 816 -64.01 -24.61 -38.28
N ALA A 817 -63.50 -25.64 -37.61
CA ALA A 817 -62.22 -25.55 -36.88
C ALA A 817 -61.02 -25.17 -37.77
N SER A 818 -61.02 -25.60 -39.04
CA SER A 818 -59.92 -25.38 -40.00
C SER A 818 -59.72 -23.92 -40.43
N GLU A 819 -60.78 -23.10 -40.52
CA GLU A 819 -60.61 -21.66 -40.76
C GLU A 819 -60.05 -20.94 -39.53
N GLN A 820 -60.42 -21.41 -38.33
CA GLN A 820 -60.09 -20.79 -37.04
C GLN A 820 -58.59 -20.94 -36.69
N ASP A 821 -57.98 -22.07 -37.04
CA ASP A 821 -56.52 -22.29 -36.92
C ASP A 821 -55.71 -21.39 -37.87
N MET A 822 -56.19 -21.19 -39.10
CA MET A 822 -55.51 -20.33 -40.07
C MET A 822 -55.59 -18.85 -39.68
N GLU A 823 -56.70 -18.39 -39.10
CA GLU A 823 -56.84 -17.02 -38.59
C GLU A 823 -56.00 -16.78 -37.32
N THR A 824 -55.92 -17.75 -36.40
CA THR A 824 -55.04 -17.63 -35.21
C THR A 824 -53.55 -17.66 -35.56
N VAL A 825 -53.12 -18.38 -36.59
CA VAL A 825 -51.74 -18.31 -37.10
C VAL A 825 -51.44 -16.94 -37.72
N LYS A 826 -52.37 -16.36 -38.48
CA LYS A 826 -52.23 -14.98 -39.01
C LYS A 826 -52.15 -13.96 -37.87
N LEU A 827 -52.98 -14.11 -36.83
CA LEU A 827 -52.96 -13.25 -35.65
C LEU A 827 -51.60 -13.32 -34.91
N ARG A 828 -51.04 -14.53 -34.74
CA ARG A 828 -49.69 -14.72 -34.16
C ARG A 828 -48.60 -14.06 -34.97
N HIS A 829 -48.57 -14.25 -36.30
CA HIS A 829 -47.55 -13.61 -37.14
C HIS A 829 -47.65 -12.08 -37.10
N LEU A 830 -48.87 -11.52 -37.08
CA LEU A 830 -49.09 -10.08 -36.92
C LEU A 830 -48.57 -9.59 -35.56
N THR A 831 -48.87 -10.30 -34.47
CA THR A 831 -48.39 -9.97 -33.11
C THR A 831 -46.86 -9.99 -33.02
N THR A 832 -46.21 -11.02 -33.56
CA THR A 832 -44.74 -11.13 -33.52
C THR A 832 -44.06 -10.03 -34.34
N ALA A 833 -44.60 -9.71 -35.52
CA ALA A 833 -44.09 -8.61 -36.35
C ALA A 833 -44.23 -7.25 -35.64
N ILE A 834 -45.38 -6.98 -35.02
CA ILE A 834 -45.61 -5.78 -34.20
C ILE A 834 -44.62 -5.74 -33.02
N SER A 835 -44.43 -6.86 -32.31
CA SER A 835 -43.51 -6.94 -31.16
C SER A 835 -42.07 -6.61 -31.55
N MET A 836 -41.60 -7.08 -32.71
CA MET A 836 -40.27 -6.74 -33.23
C MET A 836 -40.14 -5.27 -33.64
N GLN A 837 -41.18 -4.69 -34.27
CA GLN A 837 -41.18 -3.26 -34.62
C GLN A 837 -41.19 -2.36 -33.38
N VAL A 838 -41.97 -2.73 -32.36
CA VAL A 838 -41.99 -2.08 -31.04
C VAL A 838 -40.62 -2.16 -30.36
N ALA A 839 -39.97 -3.32 -30.35
CA ALA A 839 -38.64 -3.46 -29.76
C ALA A 839 -37.58 -2.60 -30.48
N LYS A 840 -37.59 -2.55 -31.83
CA LYS A 840 -36.68 -1.67 -32.61
C LYS A 840 -36.95 -0.19 -32.34
N ALA A 841 -38.21 0.20 -32.12
CA ALA A 841 -38.57 1.56 -31.73
C ALA A 841 -38.09 1.90 -30.29
N PHE A 842 -38.15 0.97 -29.34
CA PHE A 842 -37.67 1.19 -27.97
C PHE A 842 -36.14 1.35 -27.86
N GLU A 843 -35.34 0.62 -28.63
CA GLU A 843 -33.88 0.83 -28.61
C GLU A 843 -33.51 2.15 -29.32
N SER A 844 -34.21 2.48 -30.41
CA SER A 844 -34.04 3.79 -31.09
C SER A 844 -34.43 4.97 -30.19
N LEU A 845 -35.48 4.84 -29.37
CA LEU A 845 -35.86 5.81 -28.34
C LEU A 845 -34.74 6.08 -27.36
N LYS A 846 -34.16 5.01 -26.81
CA LYS A 846 -33.11 5.07 -25.79
C LYS A 846 -31.88 5.81 -26.31
N THR A 847 -31.52 5.59 -27.58
CA THR A 847 -30.49 6.37 -28.28
C THR A 847 -30.88 7.85 -28.49
N ALA A 848 -32.13 8.15 -28.83
CA ALA A 848 -32.61 9.52 -28.98
C ALA A 848 -32.66 10.30 -27.65
N CYS A 849 -33.07 9.66 -26.56
CA CYS A 849 -33.03 10.23 -25.21
C CYS A 849 -31.61 10.60 -24.78
N ALA A 850 -30.63 9.72 -25.01
CA ALA A 850 -29.22 10.02 -24.77
C ALA A 850 -28.71 11.21 -25.61
N CYS A 851 -29.24 11.41 -26.83
CA CYS A 851 -28.93 12.59 -27.63
C CYS A 851 -29.52 13.88 -27.03
N ILE A 852 -30.76 13.85 -26.50
CA ILE A 852 -31.41 14.99 -25.82
C ILE A 852 -30.58 15.44 -24.60
N GLU A 853 -30.16 14.50 -23.76
CA GLU A 853 -29.35 14.79 -22.56
C GLU A 853 -28.01 15.47 -22.91
N THR A 854 -27.46 15.23 -24.09
CA THR A 854 -26.23 15.91 -24.56
C THR A 854 -26.45 17.32 -25.13
N VAL A 855 -27.69 17.75 -25.31
CA VAL A 855 -28.09 19.02 -25.93
C VAL A 855 -28.75 19.98 -24.93
N ASP A 856 -29.31 19.46 -23.82
CA ASP A 856 -30.11 20.21 -22.81
C ASP A 856 -29.31 21.28 -22.01
N GLY A 857 -28.01 21.44 -22.27
CA GLY A 857 -27.16 22.47 -21.63
C GLY A 857 -27.27 23.89 -22.21
N ALA A 858 -28.04 24.10 -23.30
CA ALA A 858 -28.08 25.37 -24.03
C ALA A 858 -29.38 26.17 -23.80
N SER A 859 -29.29 27.32 -23.12
CA SER A 859 -30.44 28.19 -22.85
C SER A 859 -30.96 28.93 -24.09
N GLY A 860 -32.26 28.85 -24.38
CA GLY A 860 -32.91 29.66 -25.42
C GLY A 860 -34.33 29.21 -25.80
N ASN A 861 -34.96 29.91 -26.75
CA ASN A 861 -36.32 29.57 -27.21
C ASN A 861 -36.43 28.13 -27.77
N GLY A 862 -35.35 27.58 -28.33
CA GLY A 862 -35.30 26.18 -28.78
C GLY A 862 -35.47 25.17 -27.64
N SER A 863 -34.98 25.46 -26.43
CA SER A 863 -35.15 24.59 -25.25
C SER A 863 -36.63 24.46 -24.86
N LYS A 864 -37.43 25.54 -24.95
CA LYS A 864 -38.88 25.47 -24.69
C LYS A 864 -39.61 24.57 -25.69
N VAL A 865 -39.23 24.62 -26.97
CA VAL A 865 -39.81 23.75 -28.00
C VAL A 865 -39.40 22.30 -27.79
N LEU A 866 -38.11 22.04 -27.51
CA LEU A 866 -37.63 20.68 -27.20
C LEU A 866 -38.26 20.12 -25.91
N ALA A 867 -38.49 20.94 -24.89
CA ALA A 867 -39.17 20.54 -23.66
C ALA A 867 -40.65 20.16 -23.91
N GLY A 868 -41.40 20.99 -24.67
CA GLY A 868 -42.76 20.65 -25.08
C GLY A 868 -42.81 19.40 -25.98
N PHE A 869 -41.80 19.22 -26.83
CA PHE A 869 -41.68 18.02 -27.66
C PHE A 869 -41.37 16.76 -26.84
N ARG A 870 -40.51 16.87 -25.83
CA ARG A 870 -40.20 15.83 -24.83
C ARG A 870 -41.44 15.44 -24.03
N GLU A 871 -42.28 16.40 -23.66
CA GLU A 871 -43.55 16.14 -22.95
C GLU A 871 -44.56 15.40 -23.84
N VAL A 872 -44.77 15.86 -25.08
CA VAL A 872 -45.65 15.20 -26.07
C VAL A 872 -45.16 13.78 -26.38
N LEU A 873 -43.84 13.60 -26.58
CA LEU A 873 -43.23 12.29 -26.78
C LEU A 873 -43.37 11.39 -25.56
N SER A 874 -43.13 11.90 -24.35
CA SER A 874 -43.29 11.13 -23.11
C SER A 874 -44.74 10.67 -22.92
N SER A 875 -45.71 11.52 -23.26
CA SER A 875 -47.13 11.17 -23.28
C SER A 875 -47.45 10.07 -24.31
N HIS A 876 -46.96 10.21 -25.54
CA HIS A 876 -47.13 9.20 -26.60
C HIS A 876 -46.44 7.88 -26.28
N LEU A 877 -45.26 7.91 -25.67
CA LEU A 877 -44.54 6.74 -25.18
C LEU A 877 -45.27 6.06 -24.03
N THR A 878 -45.86 6.82 -23.12
CA THR A 878 -46.71 6.28 -22.05
C THR A 878 -47.95 5.60 -22.64
N LYS A 879 -48.62 6.23 -23.62
CA LYS A 879 -49.75 5.65 -24.35
C LYS A 879 -49.34 4.39 -25.13
N LEU A 880 -48.20 4.41 -25.83
CA LEU A 880 -47.72 3.27 -26.62
C LEU A 880 -47.24 2.12 -25.70
N THR A 881 -46.59 2.41 -24.59
CA THR A 881 -46.26 1.43 -23.54
C THR A 881 -47.52 0.79 -22.97
N PHE A 882 -48.57 1.58 -22.70
CA PHE A 882 -49.86 1.07 -22.24
C PHE A 882 -50.52 0.16 -23.29
N LEU A 883 -50.58 0.57 -24.56
CA LEU A 883 -51.13 -0.23 -25.67
C LEU A 883 -50.34 -1.53 -25.90
N VAL A 884 -49.01 -1.46 -25.88
CA VAL A 884 -48.13 -2.62 -25.99
C VAL A 884 -48.33 -3.58 -24.82
N ASN A 885 -48.38 -3.08 -23.58
CA ASN A 885 -48.60 -3.92 -22.41
C ASN A 885 -50.00 -4.57 -22.41
N ALA A 886 -51.02 -3.87 -22.91
CA ALA A 886 -52.36 -4.44 -23.10
C ALA A 886 -52.34 -5.60 -24.10
N GLU A 887 -51.72 -5.41 -25.28
CA GLU A 887 -51.56 -6.47 -26.29
C GLU A 887 -50.69 -7.64 -25.79
N LEU A 888 -49.61 -7.36 -25.05
CA LEU A 888 -48.74 -8.39 -24.47
C LEU A 888 -49.48 -9.22 -23.42
N SER A 889 -50.30 -8.57 -22.59
CA SER A 889 -51.17 -9.23 -21.61
C SER A 889 -52.23 -10.10 -22.29
N GLU A 890 -52.88 -9.59 -23.33
CA GLU A 890 -53.89 -10.34 -24.09
C GLU A 890 -53.28 -11.54 -24.83
N CYS A 891 -52.06 -11.39 -25.39
CA CYS A 891 -51.33 -12.50 -26.01
C CYS A 891 -50.80 -13.52 -24.99
N GLN A 892 -50.35 -13.11 -23.80
CA GLN A 892 -50.05 -14.04 -22.71
C GLN A 892 -51.30 -14.82 -22.30
N GLN A 893 -52.45 -14.15 -22.20
CA GLN A 893 -53.74 -14.78 -21.88
C GLN A 893 -54.17 -15.77 -22.98
N HIS A 894 -54.04 -15.40 -24.25
CA HIS A 894 -54.31 -16.28 -25.39
C HIS A 894 -53.36 -17.50 -25.44
N VAL A 895 -52.06 -17.30 -25.23
CA VAL A 895 -51.07 -18.39 -25.19
C VAL A 895 -51.35 -19.32 -24.00
N GLY A 896 -51.71 -18.79 -22.83
CA GLY A 896 -52.17 -19.58 -21.69
C GLY A 896 -53.41 -20.42 -22.01
N SER A 897 -54.43 -19.81 -22.61
CA SER A 897 -55.64 -20.52 -23.06
C SER A 897 -55.35 -21.61 -24.09
N LEU A 898 -54.42 -21.38 -25.02
CA LEU A 898 -54.07 -22.32 -26.09
C LEU A 898 -53.20 -23.48 -25.56
N ILE A 899 -52.29 -23.22 -24.61
CA ILE A 899 -51.58 -24.26 -23.85
C ILE A 899 -52.60 -25.13 -23.08
N GLN A 900 -53.60 -24.50 -22.45
CA GLN A 900 -54.62 -25.19 -21.69
C GLN A 900 -55.56 -26.02 -22.59
N ALA A 901 -55.90 -25.54 -23.79
CA ALA A 901 -56.62 -26.30 -24.80
C ALA A 901 -55.82 -27.52 -25.30
N VAL A 902 -54.55 -27.33 -25.67
CA VAL A 902 -53.65 -28.41 -26.12
C VAL A 902 -53.43 -29.48 -25.04
N LEU A 903 -53.36 -29.09 -23.77
CA LEU A 903 -53.26 -30.01 -22.63
C LEU A 903 -54.51 -30.88 -22.43
N VAL A 904 -55.70 -30.34 -22.76
CA VAL A 904 -56.98 -31.04 -22.72
C VAL A 904 -57.12 -31.98 -23.93
N GLU A 905 -56.85 -31.47 -25.13
CA GLU A 905 -57.09 -32.19 -26.40
C GLU A 905 -56.17 -33.40 -26.57
N HIS A 906 -54.90 -33.30 -26.17
CA HIS A 906 -53.96 -34.44 -26.21
C HIS A 906 -54.06 -35.41 -25.02
N LYS A 907 -55.05 -35.26 -24.12
CA LYS A 907 -55.14 -35.98 -22.83
C LYS A 907 -53.85 -35.93 -21.98
N LEU A 908 -53.02 -34.90 -22.18
CA LEU A 908 -51.74 -34.76 -21.48
C LEU A 908 -51.93 -34.52 -19.98
N GLY A 909 -53.10 -34.03 -19.54
CA GLY A 909 -53.47 -33.94 -18.13
C GLY A 909 -53.44 -35.29 -17.37
N GLU A 910 -53.94 -36.38 -17.96
CA GLU A 910 -53.85 -37.71 -17.33
C GLU A 910 -52.43 -38.30 -17.40
N SER A 911 -51.72 -38.04 -18.51
CA SER A 911 -50.33 -38.48 -18.71
C SER A 911 -49.35 -37.83 -17.71
N LEU A 912 -49.46 -36.52 -17.49
CA LEU A 912 -48.64 -35.78 -16.52
C LEU A 912 -48.99 -36.15 -15.07
N SER A 913 -50.27 -36.40 -14.79
CA SER A 913 -50.70 -36.88 -13.47
C SER A 913 -50.18 -38.29 -13.16
N ARG A 914 -50.16 -39.22 -14.15
CA ARG A 914 -49.58 -40.57 -13.98
C ARG A 914 -48.04 -40.60 -13.96
N ARG A 915 -47.37 -39.68 -14.68
CA ARG A 915 -45.90 -39.57 -14.65
C ARG A 915 -45.35 -38.95 -13.36
N ARG A 916 -46.13 -38.12 -12.64
CA ARG A 916 -45.78 -37.66 -11.29
C ARG A 916 -45.95 -38.73 -10.19
N LEU A 917 -46.59 -39.86 -10.48
CA LEU A 917 -46.79 -40.98 -9.54
C LEU A 917 -45.87 -42.19 -9.79
N THR A 918 -45.02 -42.15 -10.82
CA THR A 918 -44.11 -43.27 -11.20
C THR A 918 -42.63 -42.87 -11.31
N ARG A 919 -42.27 -41.67 -10.82
CA ARG A 919 -40.92 -41.31 -10.38
C ARG A 919 -41.01 -40.69 -8.98
N GLY A 920 -41.09 -41.57 -7.99
CA GLY A 920 -40.62 -41.33 -6.62
C GLY A 920 -39.31 -42.07 -6.45
#